data_AF-A0A8T0B0E2-F1
#
_entry.id   AF-A0A8T0B0E2-F1
#
_cell.length_a   1.000
_cell.length_b   1.000
_cell.length_c   1.000
_cell.angle_alpha   90.00
_cell.angle_beta   90.00
_cell.angle_gamma   90.00
#
_symmetry.space_group_name_H-M   'P 1'
#
loop_
_entity.id
_entity.type
_entity.pdbx_description
1 polymer ?
#
loop_
_entity_poly.entity_id
_entity_poly.type
_entity_poly.pdbx_seq_one_letter_code
_entity_poly.pdbx_strand_id
1 'polypeptide(L)'
;MTDYGVSLQQLNDLLSDENGHFSMPTRDFNEVYTRILLGNESVATNVRLLQQLQVTHILNVADGDSYMHVKTGAEYYVGTGIIYHGIPANDVEYFNLSIYFEECADFIEQALANKEDRGKVYVHCQKGYSRSATVVIAYLMLKHKLDVRAALATEIRIHNKLLDEEKYEIHRDTHPSLNRAVMGEFKVHRVRFFDYMPSAVRSLAFEPQSQRVAVARSDGSVEIFNVVDHFFQEKVIPGRESRATEALAWVGERLFSGGLNGEIVEYDLDNHKVKYTLDAYGGPIWSIASNKQGTHLAVGCEDGTVKLFEVCESKIQFEKNMAKQKGRIISLSWHPSGLRIAAGMMDMIRIFDTERGQSVHRLLVERGIGTARSKECVVWSVVYLSDGTIVSGDSSGKVKMWDEQTGTLIKSHQVTKWDVLTLSASQDETSVVAGTSEGTIVQFQFLSMVLGQEDKEWVQTRTFKNHTHDVRAVLEINMAIVSGGMDTQIVMRPLLDKIEVKSTATTFRKIHFPHRSLVSCAKKTGVLLFQYPSHLELWRLGESEGTGMPGMASFRLYRLHCVNNNISITKVSKLPKILSSANQICFSSDSSHVFVASTCSTVHVAALSKTECKFVTTLKSKSGSGQAIHLLAASEDGKWLASANSAHEIHVYNLTKMKVHCTVPVYSSGVSAMAIHPTTNNLFMVHADQQLFEYSIEQKQYTDWSRLVQRNGLHFLWLERDTPVTNVTFSRKNPAHIVLHDMYMFCVIDQTLPLPNDKSQFFNQLTLRSLPEKERKSKSHAFKVCKTYKELLFAGLMEDQSMSNSFVPS
;
A
#
# COMPACT_ATOMS: atom_id res chain seq x y z
N MET A 1 -7.67 30.06 31.51
CA MET A 1 -8.34 28.75 31.46
C MET A 1 -7.37 27.84 30.73
N THR A 2 -6.76 26.93 31.48
CA THR A 2 -5.57 26.15 31.11
C THR A 2 -5.91 25.03 30.13
N ASP A 3 -5.04 24.84 29.14
CA ASP A 3 -4.97 23.70 28.22
C ASP A 3 -5.02 22.37 28.97
N TYR A 4 -6.16 21.68 28.92
CA TYR A 4 -6.32 20.28 29.32
C TYR A 4 -6.84 19.42 28.15
N GLY A 5 -6.53 19.81 26.91
CA GLY A 5 -6.86 19.03 25.72
C GLY A 5 -5.88 17.86 25.56
N VAL A 6 -6.22 16.69 26.09
CA VAL A 6 -5.52 15.44 25.73
C VAL A 6 -6.19 14.89 24.46
N SER A 7 -5.41 14.65 23.40
CA SER A 7 -5.97 14.11 22.16
C SER A 7 -6.31 12.62 22.31
N LEU A 8 -7.31 12.14 21.56
CA LEU A 8 -7.64 10.71 21.51
C LEU A 8 -6.40 9.84 21.19
N GLN A 9 -5.51 10.35 20.34
CA GLN A 9 -4.27 9.68 19.97
C GLN A 9 -3.32 9.53 21.16
N GLN A 10 -3.17 10.55 22.01
CA GLN A 10 -2.35 10.47 23.20
C GLN A 10 -2.87 9.44 24.21
N LEU A 11 -4.20 9.25 24.27
CA LEU A 11 -4.83 8.20 25.09
C LEU A 11 -4.61 6.80 24.49
N ASN A 12 -4.71 6.66 23.16
CA ASN A 12 -4.43 5.41 22.47
C ASN A 12 -2.95 4.99 22.58
N ASP A 13 -2.03 5.94 22.53
CA ASP A 13 -0.59 5.69 22.72
C ASP A 13 -0.27 5.22 24.15
N LEU A 14 -1.07 5.61 25.15
CA LEU A 14 -0.96 5.10 26.53
C LEU A 14 -1.44 3.66 26.66
N LEU A 15 -2.49 3.29 25.92
CA LEU A 15 -3.16 1.98 26.00
C LEU A 15 -2.54 0.90 25.10
N SER A 16 -1.66 1.28 24.17
CA SER A 16 -1.03 0.37 23.22
C SER A 16 0.38 -0.02 23.64
N ASP A 17 0.76 -1.26 23.36
CA ASP A 17 2.13 -1.75 23.54
C ASP A 17 3.10 -1.18 22.49
N GLU A 18 4.39 -1.49 22.58
CA GLU A 18 5.41 -1.02 21.63
C GLU A 18 5.13 -1.42 20.15
N ASN A 19 4.20 -2.37 19.92
CA ASN A 19 3.77 -2.84 18.62
C ASN A 19 2.44 -2.21 18.15
N GLY A 20 1.84 -1.31 18.94
CA GLY A 20 0.57 -0.66 18.65
C GLY A 20 -0.65 -1.56 18.91
N HIS A 21 -0.50 -2.66 19.66
CA HIS A 21 -1.62 -3.53 20.03
C HIS A 21 -2.12 -3.21 21.44
N PHE A 22 -3.43 -3.31 21.64
CA PHE A 22 -4.02 -3.25 22.97
C PHE A 22 -3.72 -4.55 23.72
N SER A 23 -3.11 -4.46 24.90
CA SER A 23 -2.93 -5.62 25.77
C SER A 23 -4.27 -6.00 26.39
N MET A 24 -4.82 -7.15 26.00
CA MET A 24 -6.02 -7.69 26.65
C MET A 24 -5.68 -8.22 28.05
N PRO A 25 -6.57 -8.09 29.04
CA PRO A 25 -6.35 -8.70 30.36
C PRO A 25 -6.17 -10.21 30.23
N THR A 26 -5.12 -10.74 30.87
CA THR A 26 -4.82 -12.18 30.88
C THR A 26 -5.39 -12.91 32.11
N ARG A 27 -5.99 -12.16 33.04
CA ARG A 27 -6.58 -12.65 34.30
C ARG A 27 -8.04 -12.23 34.38
N ASP A 28 -8.81 -12.98 35.15
CA ASP A 28 -10.23 -12.70 35.35
C ASP A 28 -10.50 -11.44 36.20
N PHE A 29 -9.51 -11.02 37.01
CA PHE A 29 -9.54 -9.77 37.75
C PHE A 29 -8.13 -9.26 38.15
N ASN A 30 -8.01 -7.95 38.41
CA ASN A 30 -6.81 -7.26 38.88
C ASN A 30 -7.16 -6.19 39.94
N GLU A 31 -6.26 -5.93 40.90
CA GLU A 31 -6.43 -4.85 41.88
C GLU A 31 -5.87 -3.52 41.33
N VAL A 32 -6.67 -2.81 40.54
CA VAL A 32 -6.28 -1.61 39.76
C VAL A 32 -6.04 -0.34 40.59
N TYR A 33 -6.52 -0.32 41.82
CA TYR A 33 -6.25 0.73 42.79
C TYR A 33 -6.41 0.14 44.18
N THR A 34 -5.84 0.76 45.22
CA THR A 34 -5.86 0.21 46.58
C THR A 34 -7.29 -0.14 47.01
N ARG A 35 -7.56 -1.44 47.21
CA ARG A 35 -8.87 -2.02 47.57
C ARG A 35 -9.97 -1.92 46.50
N ILE A 36 -9.62 -1.62 45.24
CA ILE A 36 -10.51 -1.68 44.07
C ILE A 36 -10.05 -2.81 43.16
N LEU A 37 -10.87 -3.85 43.08
CA LEU A 37 -10.72 -4.96 42.15
C LEU A 37 -11.54 -4.70 40.90
N LEU A 38 -10.94 -4.86 39.74
CA LEU A 38 -11.59 -4.78 38.43
C LEU A 38 -11.59 -6.18 37.81
N GLY A 39 -12.72 -6.67 37.30
CA GLY A 39 -12.74 -8.00 36.67
C GLY A 39 -14.02 -8.34 35.91
N ASN A 40 -14.16 -9.61 35.54
CA ASN A 40 -15.21 -10.13 34.68
C ASN A 40 -16.37 -10.80 35.44
N GLU A 41 -17.36 -11.29 34.68
CA GLU A 41 -18.54 -12.01 35.18
C GLU A 41 -18.20 -13.33 35.89
N SER A 42 -17.15 -14.03 35.47
CA SER A 42 -16.81 -15.35 36.03
C SER A 42 -16.46 -15.27 37.51
N VAL A 43 -15.83 -14.18 37.95
CA VAL A 43 -15.51 -13.93 39.35
C VAL A 43 -16.73 -13.37 40.09
N ALA A 44 -17.51 -12.50 39.45
CA ALA A 44 -18.75 -11.96 40.02
C ALA A 44 -19.75 -13.07 40.39
N THR A 45 -19.85 -14.10 39.56
CA THR A 45 -20.74 -15.26 39.78
C THR A 45 -20.16 -16.32 40.73
N ASN A 46 -19.02 -16.05 41.38
CA ASN A 46 -18.38 -16.95 42.33
C ASN A 46 -18.30 -16.34 43.73
N VAL A 47 -19.38 -16.43 44.49
CA VAL A 47 -19.49 -15.89 45.86
C VAL A 47 -18.38 -16.39 46.79
N ARG A 48 -17.96 -17.66 46.67
CA ARG A 48 -16.88 -18.21 47.50
C ARG A 48 -15.56 -17.52 47.22
N LEU A 49 -15.25 -17.27 45.96
CA LEU A 49 -14.05 -16.55 45.55
C LEU A 49 -14.11 -15.08 46.01
N LEU A 50 -15.26 -14.42 45.87
CA LEU A 50 -15.44 -13.05 46.35
C LEU A 50 -15.22 -12.92 47.86
N GLN A 51 -15.70 -13.88 48.65
CA GLN A 51 -15.45 -13.95 50.09
C GLN A 51 -13.97 -14.21 50.42
N GLN A 52 -13.30 -15.09 49.68
CA GLN A 52 -11.85 -15.31 49.82
C GLN A 52 -11.04 -14.05 49.51
N LEU A 53 -11.47 -13.26 48.53
CA LEU A 53 -10.87 -11.98 48.15
C LEU A 53 -11.23 -10.83 49.12
N GLN A 54 -12.07 -11.12 50.13
CA GLN A 54 -12.60 -10.18 51.12
C GLN A 54 -13.33 -9.00 50.47
N VAL A 55 -14.07 -9.29 49.39
CA VAL A 55 -14.93 -8.29 48.73
C VAL A 55 -16.13 -8.01 49.62
N THR A 56 -16.36 -6.72 49.87
CA THR A 56 -17.47 -6.22 50.71
C THR A 56 -18.54 -5.52 49.89
N HIS A 57 -18.18 -4.97 48.74
CA HIS A 57 -19.05 -4.18 47.88
C HIS A 57 -18.87 -4.62 46.44
N ILE A 58 -19.96 -4.71 45.68
CA ILE A 58 -19.97 -5.06 44.26
C ILE A 58 -20.65 -3.95 43.47
N LEU A 59 -19.95 -3.50 42.43
CA LEU A 59 -20.45 -2.57 41.43
C LEU A 59 -20.56 -3.30 40.09
N ASN A 60 -21.78 -3.64 39.69
CA ASN A 60 -22.07 -4.30 38.42
C ASN A 60 -22.42 -3.25 37.36
N VAL A 61 -21.49 -2.98 36.44
CA VAL A 61 -21.65 -2.04 35.32
C VAL A 61 -22.16 -2.75 34.05
N ALA A 62 -23.05 -3.71 34.25
CA ALA A 62 -23.74 -4.48 33.22
C ALA A 62 -25.00 -5.16 33.81
N ASP A 63 -25.70 -4.50 34.73
CA ASP A 63 -26.83 -5.11 35.44
C ASP A 63 -28.08 -5.27 34.56
N GLY A 64 -28.81 -6.37 34.72
CA GLY A 64 -30.11 -6.60 34.07
C GLY A 64 -30.32 -8.00 33.52
N ASP A 65 -31.40 -8.15 32.74
CA ASP A 65 -31.96 -9.46 32.36
C ASP A 65 -31.65 -9.93 30.92
N SER A 66 -30.88 -9.14 30.16
CA SER A 66 -30.58 -9.42 28.75
C SER A 66 -29.32 -10.27 28.58
N TYR A 67 -29.09 -10.83 27.38
CA TYR A 67 -27.87 -11.56 27.07
C TYR A 67 -26.58 -10.70 27.15
N MET A 68 -26.73 -9.37 27.19
CA MET A 68 -25.63 -8.39 27.30
C MET A 68 -25.35 -7.95 28.74
N HIS A 69 -26.09 -8.52 29.71
CA HIS A 69 -26.02 -8.20 31.12
C HIS A 69 -25.44 -9.35 31.95
N VAL A 70 -24.89 -9.01 33.11
CA VAL A 70 -24.40 -9.95 34.13
C VAL A 70 -25.44 -10.06 35.23
N LYS A 71 -26.00 -11.26 35.38
CA LYS A 71 -27.22 -11.48 36.17
C LYS A 71 -26.92 -11.80 37.64
N THR A 72 -26.26 -10.86 38.33
CA THR A 72 -25.84 -10.99 39.74
C THR A 72 -26.53 -9.98 40.66
N GLY A 73 -27.74 -9.51 40.33
CA GLY A 73 -28.51 -8.50 41.07
C GLY A 73 -28.57 -8.69 42.60
N ALA A 74 -29.06 -7.70 43.35
CA ALA A 74 -28.98 -7.69 44.82
C ALA A 74 -29.45 -8.99 45.51
N GLU A 75 -30.47 -9.67 44.97
CA GLU A 75 -30.96 -10.96 45.47
C GLU A 75 -29.90 -12.08 45.45
N TYR A 76 -29.01 -12.07 44.46
CA TYR A 76 -27.94 -13.07 44.31
C TYR A 76 -26.95 -13.05 45.47
N TYR A 77 -26.72 -11.88 46.08
CA TYR A 77 -25.77 -11.70 47.18
C TYR A 77 -26.43 -11.72 48.57
N VAL A 78 -27.73 -12.01 48.67
CA VAL A 78 -28.43 -12.09 49.96
C VAL A 78 -27.78 -13.13 50.86
N GLY A 79 -27.53 -12.76 52.11
CA GLY A 79 -26.89 -13.63 53.11
C GLY A 79 -25.36 -13.73 53.02
N THR A 80 -24.73 -13.06 52.05
CA THR A 80 -23.26 -13.08 51.89
C THR A 80 -22.55 -11.97 52.66
N GLY A 81 -23.27 -10.91 53.06
CA GLY A 81 -22.72 -9.70 53.66
C GLY A 81 -22.17 -8.69 52.64
N ILE A 82 -22.29 -8.97 51.34
CA ILE A 82 -21.83 -8.08 50.27
C ILE A 82 -22.91 -7.05 49.92
N ILE A 83 -22.53 -5.77 49.87
CA ILE A 83 -23.41 -4.68 49.43
C ILE A 83 -23.34 -4.57 47.90
N TYR A 84 -24.49 -4.66 47.24
CA TYR A 84 -24.60 -4.64 45.79
C TYR A 84 -25.12 -3.30 45.26
N HIS A 85 -24.51 -2.83 44.17
CA HIS A 85 -25.02 -1.75 43.35
C HIS A 85 -24.89 -2.09 41.86
N GLY A 86 -25.98 -1.94 41.11
CA GLY A 86 -26.08 -2.33 39.71
C GLY A 86 -26.44 -1.16 38.82
N ILE A 87 -25.72 -1.01 37.71
CA ILE A 87 -25.99 -0.02 36.67
C ILE A 87 -26.46 -0.77 35.41
N PRO A 88 -27.65 -0.44 34.87
CA PRO A 88 -28.19 -1.08 33.68
C PRO A 88 -27.53 -0.56 32.40
N ALA A 89 -26.22 -0.78 32.29
CA ALA A 89 -25.40 -0.34 31.16
C ALA A 89 -25.41 -1.39 30.05
N ASN A 90 -26.11 -1.11 28.95
CA ASN A 90 -26.11 -1.97 27.76
C ASN A 90 -24.75 -1.90 27.04
N ASP A 91 -24.26 -3.05 26.54
CA ASP A 91 -23.01 -3.12 25.77
C ASP A 91 -23.21 -2.72 24.30
N VAL A 92 -23.56 -1.45 24.08
CA VAL A 92 -23.80 -0.88 22.75
C VAL A 92 -23.07 0.45 22.60
N GLU A 93 -22.54 0.74 21.40
CA GLU A 93 -21.69 1.90 21.14
C GLU A 93 -22.34 3.27 21.45
N TYR A 94 -23.67 3.33 21.46
CA TYR A 94 -24.44 4.55 21.72
C TYR A 94 -24.94 4.68 23.17
N PHE A 95 -24.60 3.76 24.08
CA PHE A 95 -25.00 3.87 25.48
C PHE A 95 -24.18 4.95 26.19
N ASN A 96 -24.85 5.99 26.69
CA ASN A 96 -24.17 7.08 27.40
C ASN A 96 -23.90 6.70 28.86
N LEU A 97 -22.71 6.16 29.14
CA LEU A 97 -22.28 5.77 30.49
C LEU A 97 -22.00 6.96 31.42
N SER A 98 -21.74 8.16 30.85
CA SER A 98 -21.30 9.32 31.63
C SER A 98 -22.31 9.81 32.67
N ILE A 99 -23.60 9.52 32.47
CA ILE A 99 -24.66 9.89 33.41
C ILE A 99 -24.55 9.16 34.76
N TYR A 100 -23.84 8.03 34.81
CA TYR A 100 -23.66 7.21 36.00
C TYR A 100 -22.30 7.42 36.69
N PHE A 101 -21.44 8.31 36.17
CA PHE A 101 -20.08 8.48 36.70
C PHE A 101 -20.06 8.98 38.15
N GLU A 102 -20.89 9.98 38.50
CA GLU A 102 -20.97 10.47 39.89
C GLU A 102 -21.54 9.40 40.82
N GLU A 103 -22.64 8.73 40.43
CA GLU A 103 -23.27 7.66 41.22
C GLU A 103 -22.30 6.51 41.51
N CYS A 104 -21.59 6.03 40.48
CA CYS A 104 -20.59 4.99 40.64
C CYS A 104 -19.41 5.44 41.49
N ALA A 105 -18.93 6.67 41.29
CA ALA A 105 -17.80 7.22 42.04
C ALA A 105 -18.15 7.41 43.52
N ASP A 106 -19.37 7.85 43.83
CA ASP A 106 -19.88 7.98 45.20
C ASP A 106 -19.99 6.61 45.88
N PHE A 107 -20.48 5.60 45.18
CA PHE A 107 -20.55 4.23 45.71
C PHE A 107 -19.15 3.68 46.04
N ILE A 108 -18.18 3.85 45.13
CA ILE A 108 -16.80 3.44 45.37
C ILE A 108 -16.20 4.22 46.55
N GLU A 109 -16.41 5.53 46.62
CA GLU A 109 -15.87 6.37 47.72
C GLU A 109 -16.46 5.97 49.08
N GLN A 110 -17.78 5.77 49.16
CA GLN A 110 -18.45 5.35 50.40
C GLN A 110 -17.93 4.00 50.89
N ALA A 111 -17.76 3.05 49.99
CA ALA A 111 -17.22 1.73 50.31
C ALA A 111 -15.77 1.81 50.84
N LEU A 112 -14.97 2.73 50.33
CA LEU A 112 -13.56 2.88 50.71
C LEU A 112 -13.32 3.79 51.92
N ALA A 113 -14.24 4.73 52.20
CA ALA A 113 -14.15 5.72 53.28
C ALA A 113 -14.21 5.11 54.68
N ASN A 114 -14.88 3.96 54.84
CA ASN A 114 -14.98 3.27 56.13
C ASN A 114 -13.65 2.57 56.48
N LYS A 115 -12.80 3.27 57.25
CA LYS A 115 -11.47 2.78 57.65
C LYS A 115 -11.51 1.61 58.65
N GLU A 116 -12.61 1.46 59.41
CA GLU A 116 -12.77 0.39 60.41
C GLU A 116 -13.15 -0.96 59.76
N ASP A 117 -13.93 -0.95 58.66
CA ASP A 117 -14.47 -2.18 58.02
C ASP A 117 -13.60 -2.76 56.88
N ARG A 118 -12.43 -2.17 56.58
CA ARG A 118 -11.56 -2.56 55.44
C ARG A 118 -12.34 -2.78 54.13
N GLY A 119 -13.28 -1.89 53.82
CA GLY A 119 -14.11 -2.01 52.63
C GLY A 119 -13.27 -2.19 51.36
N LYS A 120 -13.63 -3.23 50.59
CA LYS A 120 -13.03 -3.61 49.30
C LYS A 120 -14.14 -3.74 48.25
N VAL A 121 -13.94 -3.09 47.11
CA VAL A 121 -14.94 -3.00 46.03
C VAL A 121 -14.50 -3.86 44.86
N TYR A 122 -15.42 -4.67 44.32
CA TYR A 122 -15.25 -5.38 43.08
C TYR A 122 -16.14 -4.75 41.99
N VAL A 123 -15.51 -4.14 40.99
CA VAL A 123 -16.17 -3.46 39.88
C VAL A 123 -16.07 -4.36 38.64
N HIS A 124 -17.20 -4.70 38.03
CA HIS A 124 -17.20 -5.60 36.89
C HIS A 124 -18.21 -5.21 35.81
N CYS A 125 -17.92 -5.68 34.60
CA CYS A 125 -18.88 -5.86 33.51
C CYS A 125 -18.72 -7.30 33.00
N GLN A 126 -19.28 -7.63 31.83
CA GLN A 126 -19.17 -9.00 31.30
C GLN A 126 -17.70 -9.45 31.10
N LYS A 127 -16.85 -8.58 30.55
CA LYS A 127 -15.45 -8.88 30.22
C LYS A 127 -14.42 -8.22 31.14
N GLY A 128 -14.81 -7.19 31.88
CA GLY A 128 -13.97 -6.54 32.88
C GLY A 128 -13.05 -5.40 32.40
N TYR A 129 -13.00 -5.09 31.10
CA TYR A 129 -12.11 -4.03 30.56
C TYR A 129 -12.84 -2.89 29.83
N SER A 130 -14.16 -2.97 29.64
CA SER A 130 -14.92 -1.91 28.94
C SER A 130 -15.57 -0.95 29.93
N ARG A 131 -16.85 -1.16 30.26
CA ARG A 131 -17.67 -0.31 31.13
C ARG A 131 -17.10 -0.19 32.55
N SER A 132 -16.62 -1.29 33.11
CA SER A 132 -16.05 -1.32 34.47
C SER A 132 -14.77 -0.48 34.58
N ALA A 133 -13.88 -0.56 33.59
CA ALA A 133 -12.64 0.21 33.56
C ALA A 133 -12.92 1.72 33.49
N THR A 134 -13.80 2.11 32.56
CA THR A 134 -14.22 3.50 32.37
C THR A 134 -14.76 4.14 33.64
N VAL A 135 -15.56 3.39 34.43
CA VAL A 135 -16.11 3.88 35.70
C VAL A 135 -15.03 4.06 36.76
N VAL A 136 -14.03 3.17 36.84
CA VAL A 136 -12.91 3.32 37.77
C VAL A 136 -12.03 4.53 37.39
N ILE A 137 -11.78 4.75 36.10
CA ILE A 137 -11.10 5.96 35.61
C ILE A 137 -11.88 7.21 36.04
N ALA A 138 -13.21 7.21 35.83
CA ALA A 138 -14.06 8.33 36.24
C ALA A 138 -13.98 8.60 37.75
N TYR A 139 -13.99 7.56 38.59
CA TYR A 139 -13.79 7.69 40.04
C TYR A 139 -12.45 8.37 40.39
N LEU A 140 -11.34 7.93 39.77
CA LEU A 140 -10.02 8.51 40.00
C LEU A 140 -9.94 9.98 39.57
N MET A 141 -10.64 10.35 38.50
CA MET A 141 -10.71 11.74 38.05
C MET A 141 -11.57 12.59 38.99
N LEU A 142 -12.76 12.11 39.37
CA LEU A 142 -13.74 12.87 40.16
C LEU A 142 -13.35 13.01 41.63
N LYS A 143 -12.94 11.92 42.28
CA LYS A 143 -12.68 11.90 43.74
C LYS A 143 -11.20 12.08 44.09
N HIS A 144 -10.28 11.63 43.23
CA HIS A 144 -8.82 11.80 43.45
C HIS A 144 -8.19 12.94 42.66
N LYS A 145 -8.98 13.70 41.87
CA LYS A 145 -8.54 14.86 41.07
C LYS A 145 -7.37 14.53 40.12
N LEU A 146 -7.28 13.29 39.66
CA LEU A 146 -6.31 12.91 38.62
C LEU A 146 -6.76 13.43 37.26
N ASP A 147 -5.81 13.82 36.41
CA ASP A 147 -6.11 14.00 35.00
C ASP A 147 -6.31 12.63 34.31
N VAL A 148 -6.94 12.63 33.13
CA VAL A 148 -7.27 11.39 32.40
C VAL A 148 -6.04 10.54 32.09
N ARG A 149 -4.89 11.18 31.84
CA ARG A 149 -3.62 10.50 31.53
C ARG A 149 -3.04 9.81 32.77
N ALA A 150 -3.07 10.47 33.91
CA ALA A 150 -2.62 9.92 35.19
C ALA A 150 -3.55 8.80 35.68
N ALA A 151 -4.87 8.95 35.49
CA ALA A 151 -5.84 7.92 35.81
C ALA A 151 -5.61 6.65 34.95
N LEU A 152 -5.47 6.79 33.63
CA LEU A 152 -5.14 5.69 32.71
C LEU A 152 -3.80 5.03 33.04
N ALA A 153 -2.75 5.82 33.29
CA ALA A 153 -1.44 5.28 33.64
C ALA A 153 -1.46 4.48 34.95
N THR A 154 -2.32 4.84 35.91
CA THR A 154 -2.50 4.10 37.16
C THR A 154 -3.10 2.72 36.90
N GLU A 155 -4.12 2.64 36.04
CA GLU A 155 -4.76 1.39 35.65
C GLU A 155 -3.82 0.48 34.82
N ILE A 156 -3.07 1.05 33.87
CA ILE A 156 -2.14 0.34 32.98
C ILE A 156 -0.92 -0.22 33.74
N ARG A 157 -0.33 0.58 34.64
CA ARG A 157 0.86 0.17 35.45
C ARG A 157 0.59 -1.07 36.30
N ILE A 158 -0.67 -1.33 36.61
CA ILE A 158 -1.09 -2.47 37.43
C ILE A 158 -1.50 -3.67 36.58
N HIS A 159 -2.11 -3.47 35.41
CA HIS A 159 -2.36 -4.55 34.45
C HIS A 159 -1.05 -5.21 33.96
N ASN A 160 0.04 -4.44 33.89
CA ASN A 160 1.37 -4.90 33.45
C ASN A 160 2.32 -5.36 34.59
N LYS A 161 1.84 -5.49 35.83
CA LYS A 161 2.69 -5.69 37.03
C LYS A 161 3.30 -7.09 37.20
N LEU A 162 3.77 -7.72 36.12
CA LEU A 162 4.64 -8.90 36.14
C LEU A 162 5.76 -8.91 35.08
N LEU A 163 6.04 -7.79 34.39
CA LEU A 163 7.17 -7.71 33.45
C LEU A 163 8.36 -6.85 33.87
N ASP A 164 8.28 -6.05 34.93
CA ASP A 164 9.40 -5.18 35.32
C ASP A 164 9.46 -4.94 36.83
N GLU A 165 10.19 -5.79 37.57
CA GLU A 165 10.78 -5.42 38.87
C GLU A 165 12.32 -5.30 38.82
N GLU A 166 12.96 -5.35 37.64
CA GLU A 166 14.41 -5.10 37.50
C GLU A 166 14.78 -3.81 36.75
N LYS A 167 13.80 -2.98 36.35
CA LYS A 167 14.08 -1.74 35.63
C LYS A 167 13.38 -0.58 36.31
N TYR A 168 14.17 0.45 36.60
CA TYR A 168 13.80 1.73 37.23
C TYR A 168 13.91 1.81 38.76
N GLU A 169 15.09 1.50 39.29
CA GLU A 169 15.61 2.32 40.39
C GLU A 169 16.19 3.63 39.84
N ILE A 170 15.82 4.71 40.53
CA ILE A 170 16.07 6.10 40.19
C ILE A 170 17.52 6.43 40.53
N HIS A 171 18.38 6.61 39.52
CA HIS A 171 19.64 7.33 39.72
C HIS A 171 19.39 8.84 39.60
N ARG A 172 19.09 9.46 40.74
CA ARG A 172 19.67 10.77 41.04
C ARG A 172 21.09 10.48 41.51
N ASP A 173 22.08 10.85 40.71
CA ASP A 173 23.30 11.43 41.25
C ASP A 173 24.16 12.06 40.15
N THR A 174 24.81 13.13 40.58
CA THR A 174 25.53 14.15 39.83
C THR A 174 26.98 13.78 39.50
N HIS A 175 27.47 14.21 38.32
CA HIS A 175 28.88 14.35 37.86
C HIS A 175 29.62 13.11 37.29
N PRO A 176 30.72 13.27 36.50
CA PRO A 176 30.71 13.61 35.08
C PRO A 176 31.51 12.62 34.19
N SER A 177 31.19 12.60 32.89
CA SER A 177 32.05 12.17 31.76
C SER A 177 32.91 10.91 31.92
N LEU A 178 32.40 9.77 31.44
CA LEU A 178 33.24 8.72 30.86
C LEU A 178 32.75 8.40 29.44
N ASN A 179 33.54 8.82 28.45
CA ASN A 179 33.40 8.42 27.05
C ASN A 179 33.56 6.90 26.94
N ARG A 180 32.46 6.18 26.73
CA ARG A 180 32.46 4.81 26.20
C ARG A 180 31.94 4.86 24.77
N ALA A 181 32.83 4.66 23.80
CA ALA A 181 32.47 4.47 22.41
C ALA A 181 31.69 3.14 22.26
N VAL A 182 30.36 3.24 22.25
CA VAL A 182 29.44 2.13 21.96
C VAL A 182 29.11 2.18 20.46
N MET A 183 29.04 1.00 19.82
CA MET A 183 28.68 0.84 18.40
C MET A 183 27.47 1.71 18.02
N GLY A 184 27.62 2.44 16.91
CA GLY A 184 26.82 3.61 16.54
C GLY A 184 25.30 3.47 16.71
N GLU A 185 24.76 4.26 17.62
CA GLU A 185 23.33 4.53 17.71
C GLU A 185 22.96 5.60 16.67
N PHE A 186 21.97 5.31 15.82
CA PHE A 186 21.37 6.30 14.93
C PHE A 186 20.19 6.95 15.66
N LYS A 187 20.17 8.28 15.72
CA LYS A 187 18.97 9.01 16.15
C LYS A 187 17.94 8.96 15.03
N VAL A 188 16.79 8.32 15.24
CA VAL A 188 15.75 8.19 14.21
C VAL A 188 14.67 9.26 14.42
N HIS A 189 14.46 10.10 13.41
CA HIS A 189 13.32 11.01 13.32
C HIS A 189 12.18 10.30 12.60
N ARG A 190 11.14 9.94 13.35
CA ARG A 190 9.94 9.28 12.83
C ARG A 190 8.90 10.33 12.41
N VAL A 191 8.85 10.63 11.12
CA VAL A 191 7.95 11.60 10.50
C VAL A 191 6.67 10.88 10.06
N ARG A 192 5.50 11.25 10.60
CA ARG A 192 4.20 10.63 10.27
C ARG A 192 3.15 11.61 9.75
N PHE A 193 3.51 12.88 9.55
CA PHE A 193 2.56 13.90 9.09
C PHE A 193 2.47 13.96 7.55
N PHE A 194 3.18 13.11 6.82
CA PHE A 194 3.05 13.02 5.37
C PHE A 194 1.84 12.14 5.02
N ASP A 195 0.70 12.78 4.78
CA ASP A 195 -0.61 12.16 4.50
C ASP A 195 -0.83 11.88 3.00
N TYR A 196 0.16 11.27 2.35
CA TYR A 196 0.02 10.86 0.96
C TYR A 196 -1.01 9.74 0.81
N MET A 197 -2.07 10.02 0.04
CA MET A 197 -3.07 9.02 -0.34
C MET A 197 -3.00 8.75 -1.85
N PRO A 198 -2.71 7.50 -2.27
CA PRO A 198 -2.80 7.10 -3.67
C PRO A 198 -4.25 7.19 -4.19
N SER A 199 -4.40 7.27 -5.50
CA SER A 199 -5.72 7.25 -6.15
C SER A 199 -6.30 5.83 -6.23
N ALA A 200 -7.63 5.72 -6.25
CA ALA A 200 -8.34 4.44 -6.37
C ALA A 200 -8.00 3.74 -7.70
N VAL A 201 -7.98 2.40 -7.71
CA VAL A 201 -7.80 1.62 -8.95
C VAL A 201 -9.16 1.52 -9.66
N ARG A 202 -9.20 1.89 -10.94
CA ARG A 202 -10.42 1.85 -11.76
C ARG A 202 -10.43 0.66 -12.72
N SER A 203 -9.30 0.37 -13.36
CA SER A 203 -9.19 -0.68 -14.37
C SER A 203 -7.83 -1.37 -14.31
N LEU A 204 -7.82 -2.65 -14.70
CA LEU A 204 -6.62 -3.45 -14.85
C LEU A 204 -6.65 -4.12 -16.22
N ALA A 205 -5.50 -4.21 -16.89
CA ALA A 205 -5.35 -5.03 -18.10
C ALA A 205 -4.01 -5.78 -18.10
N PHE A 206 -4.03 -7.06 -18.46
CA PHE A 206 -2.84 -7.91 -18.51
C PHE A 206 -2.44 -8.22 -19.95
N GLU A 207 -1.14 -8.17 -20.22
CA GLU A 207 -0.54 -8.60 -21.47
C GLU A 207 0.31 -9.88 -21.20
N PRO A 208 -0.05 -11.03 -21.78
CA PRO A 208 0.59 -12.31 -21.46
C PRO A 208 2.02 -12.52 -21.97
N GLN A 209 2.44 -11.89 -23.07
CA GLN A 209 3.76 -12.19 -23.68
C GLN A 209 4.89 -11.48 -22.95
N SER A 210 4.71 -10.19 -22.68
CA SER A 210 5.59 -9.31 -21.90
C SER A 210 5.36 -9.42 -20.39
N GLN A 211 4.32 -10.13 -19.95
CA GLN A 211 3.99 -10.32 -18.52
C GLN A 211 3.81 -8.99 -17.77
N ARG A 212 3.14 -8.04 -18.43
CA ARG A 212 2.89 -6.69 -17.90
C ARG A 212 1.43 -6.52 -17.48
N VAL A 213 1.24 -5.89 -16.33
CA VAL A 213 -0.08 -5.44 -15.87
C VAL A 213 -0.14 -3.92 -15.95
N ALA A 214 -1.11 -3.41 -16.69
CA ALA A 214 -1.46 -2.00 -16.68
C ALA A 214 -2.53 -1.74 -15.62
N VAL A 215 -2.36 -0.67 -14.85
CA VAL A 215 -3.26 -0.23 -13.79
C VAL A 215 -3.68 1.21 -14.07
N ALA A 216 -4.98 1.44 -14.23
CA ALA A 216 -5.53 2.78 -14.35
C ALA A 216 -6.05 3.25 -12.99
N ARG A 217 -5.66 4.45 -12.60
CA ARG A 217 -6.07 5.11 -11.36
C ARG A 217 -7.15 6.15 -11.63
N SER A 218 -7.90 6.52 -10.60
CA SER A 218 -8.99 7.51 -10.69
C SER A 218 -8.53 8.93 -11.04
N ASP A 219 -7.26 9.26 -10.83
CA ASP A 219 -6.64 10.52 -11.29
C ASP A 219 -6.22 10.50 -12.77
N GLY A 220 -6.55 9.42 -13.49
CA GLY A 220 -6.19 9.19 -14.88
C GLY A 220 -4.76 8.73 -15.09
N SER A 221 -3.98 8.49 -14.02
CA SER A 221 -2.63 7.94 -14.16
C SER A 221 -2.69 6.47 -14.55
N VAL A 222 -1.70 6.07 -15.36
CA VAL A 222 -1.54 4.68 -15.81
C VAL A 222 -0.18 4.17 -15.36
N GLU A 223 -0.20 3.11 -14.55
CA GLU A 223 0.97 2.47 -13.99
C GLU A 223 1.18 1.12 -14.68
N ILE A 224 2.42 0.80 -15.04
CA ILE A 224 2.79 -0.48 -15.65
C ILE A 224 3.66 -1.26 -14.69
N PHE A 225 3.22 -2.46 -14.35
CA PHE A 225 3.90 -3.39 -13.47
C PHE A 225 4.41 -4.60 -14.25
N ASN A 226 5.63 -5.04 -13.94
CA ASN A 226 6.21 -6.26 -14.47
C ASN A 226 6.05 -7.39 -13.46
N VAL A 227 5.32 -8.44 -13.85
CA VAL A 227 5.00 -9.57 -12.98
C VAL A 227 6.24 -10.42 -12.69
N VAL A 228 7.15 -10.57 -13.65
CA VAL A 228 8.37 -11.37 -13.53
C VAL A 228 9.34 -10.75 -12.53
N ASP A 229 9.50 -9.42 -12.60
CA ASP A 229 10.35 -8.63 -11.70
C ASP A 229 9.63 -8.33 -10.36
N HIS A 230 9.03 -9.35 -9.73
CA HIS A 230 8.34 -9.23 -8.44
C HIS A 230 7.26 -8.14 -8.35
N PHE A 231 6.51 -7.93 -9.44
CA PHE A 231 5.50 -6.87 -9.51
C PHE A 231 6.12 -5.46 -9.34
N PHE A 232 7.30 -5.24 -9.93
CA PHE A 232 7.96 -3.94 -9.95
C PHE A 232 7.22 -2.94 -10.85
N GLN A 233 6.96 -1.74 -10.32
CA GLN A 233 6.41 -0.62 -11.08
C GLN A 233 7.48 -0.07 -12.03
N GLU A 234 7.43 -0.50 -13.29
CA GLU A 234 8.38 -0.07 -14.34
C GLU A 234 8.10 1.35 -14.81
N LYS A 235 6.83 1.68 -15.04
CA LYS A 235 6.44 2.91 -15.73
C LYS A 235 5.25 3.55 -15.04
N VAL A 236 5.27 4.88 -14.99
CA VAL A 236 4.13 5.69 -14.53
C VAL A 236 3.91 6.79 -15.54
N ILE A 237 2.75 6.75 -16.19
CA ILE A 237 2.29 7.79 -17.10
C ILE A 237 1.35 8.69 -16.29
N PRO A 238 1.73 9.96 -16.05
CA PRO A 238 0.93 10.86 -15.22
C PRO A 238 -0.42 11.15 -15.87
N GLY A 239 -1.46 11.08 -15.05
CA GLY A 239 -2.83 11.38 -15.44
C GLY A 239 -3.16 12.86 -15.47
N ARG A 240 -4.41 13.15 -15.83
CA ARG A 240 -5.05 14.46 -15.65
C ARG A 240 -6.45 14.21 -15.15
N GLU A 241 -6.89 15.01 -14.16
CA GLU A 241 -8.25 14.90 -13.61
C GLU A 241 -9.35 15.01 -14.69
N SER A 242 -9.12 15.79 -15.75
CA SER A 242 -10.04 15.91 -16.88
C SER A 242 -10.11 14.66 -17.78
N ARG A 243 -9.27 13.65 -17.53
CA ARG A 243 -9.10 12.41 -18.32
C ARG A 243 -9.08 11.20 -17.40
N ALA A 244 -10.18 10.99 -16.68
CA ALA A 244 -10.37 9.75 -15.93
C ALA A 244 -10.38 8.54 -16.90
N THR A 245 -9.54 7.56 -16.62
CA THR A 245 -9.44 6.31 -17.38
C THR A 245 -10.37 5.28 -16.77
N GLU A 246 -11.38 4.84 -17.51
CA GLU A 246 -12.38 3.87 -17.04
C GLU A 246 -12.05 2.44 -17.44
N ALA A 247 -11.47 2.25 -18.62
CA ALA A 247 -11.17 0.93 -19.15
C ALA A 247 -9.80 0.92 -19.85
N LEU A 248 -9.10 -0.21 -19.74
CA LEU A 248 -7.82 -0.47 -20.38
C LEU A 248 -7.91 -1.70 -21.29
N ALA A 249 -7.19 -1.69 -22.41
CA ALA A 249 -7.04 -2.86 -23.28
C ALA A 249 -5.66 -2.88 -23.94
N TRP A 250 -5.06 -4.07 -23.99
CA TRP A 250 -3.81 -4.33 -24.71
C TRP A 250 -4.09 -4.86 -26.12
N VAL A 251 -3.29 -4.43 -27.09
CA VAL A 251 -3.21 -5.02 -28.43
C VAL A 251 -1.74 -5.27 -28.74
N GLY A 252 -1.28 -6.51 -28.49
CA GLY A 252 0.14 -6.79 -28.39
C GLY A 252 0.79 -5.88 -27.32
N GLU A 253 1.92 -5.24 -27.65
CA GLU A 253 2.58 -4.29 -26.74
C GLU A 253 1.98 -2.88 -26.72
N ARG A 254 0.87 -2.63 -27.43
CA ARG A 254 0.21 -1.32 -27.44
C ARG A 254 -0.89 -1.27 -26.40
N LEU A 255 -0.86 -0.22 -25.58
CA LEU A 255 -1.88 0.01 -24.55
C LEU A 255 -2.85 1.11 -24.96
N PHE A 256 -4.14 0.81 -24.84
CA PHE A 256 -5.24 1.73 -25.07
C PHE A 256 -6.08 1.93 -23.82
N SER A 257 -6.68 3.10 -23.70
CA SER A 257 -7.72 3.36 -22.70
C SER A 257 -8.95 4.04 -23.29
N GLY A 258 -10.09 3.83 -22.63
CA GLY A 258 -11.30 4.62 -22.81
C GLY A 258 -11.65 5.40 -21.54
N GLY A 259 -12.16 6.63 -21.70
CA GLY A 259 -12.58 7.48 -20.58
C GLY A 259 -14.00 8.04 -20.76
N LEU A 260 -14.55 8.57 -19.66
CA LEU A 260 -15.89 9.18 -19.65
C LEU A 260 -15.98 10.47 -20.48
N ASN A 261 -14.85 11.03 -20.89
CA ASN A 261 -14.80 12.16 -21.82
C ASN A 261 -15.05 11.76 -23.28
N GLY A 262 -15.22 10.47 -23.56
CA GLY A 262 -15.46 9.94 -24.91
C GLY A 262 -14.19 9.76 -25.76
N GLU A 263 -13.02 9.95 -25.16
CA GLU A 263 -11.74 9.83 -25.85
C GLU A 263 -11.13 8.43 -25.67
N ILE A 264 -10.61 7.87 -26.77
CA ILE A 264 -9.69 6.74 -26.79
C ILE A 264 -8.27 7.28 -26.78
N VAL A 265 -7.42 6.76 -25.91
CA VAL A 265 -6.03 7.20 -25.77
C VAL A 265 -5.09 6.03 -26.04
N GLU A 266 -4.09 6.22 -26.89
CA GLU A 266 -2.95 5.30 -27.02
C GLU A 266 -1.76 5.86 -26.24
N TYR A 267 -1.07 4.99 -25.50
CA TYR A 267 0.08 5.37 -24.69
C TYR A 267 1.41 5.03 -25.39
N ASP A 268 2.35 5.97 -25.33
CA ASP A 268 3.74 5.78 -25.68
C ASP A 268 4.48 5.28 -24.42
N LEU A 269 4.62 3.96 -24.33
CA LEU A 269 5.23 3.30 -23.18
C LEU A 269 6.74 3.52 -23.11
N ASP A 270 7.42 3.96 -24.17
CA ASP A 270 8.88 4.17 -24.12
C ASP A 270 9.23 5.56 -23.58
N ASN A 271 8.40 6.55 -23.92
CA ASN A 271 8.58 7.93 -23.48
C ASN A 271 7.70 8.32 -22.29
N HIS A 272 6.91 7.39 -21.75
CA HIS A 272 6.02 7.56 -20.60
C HIS A 272 5.00 8.69 -20.79
N LYS A 273 4.37 8.77 -21.97
CA LYS A 273 3.43 9.85 -22.32
C LYS A 273 2.26 9.34 -23.14
N VAL A 274 1.25 10.18 -23.34
CA VAL A 274 0.20 9.93 -24.33
C VAL A 274 0.79 10.06 -25.73
N LYS A 275 0.57 9.04 -26.57
CA LYS A 275 1.00 9.01 -27.98
C LYS A 275 0.06 9.86 -28.84
N TYR A 276 -1.23 9.55 -28.79
CA TYR A 276 -2.29 10.35 -29.39
C TYR A 276 -3.64 10.08 -28.71
N THR A 277 -4.62 10.91 -29.04
CA THR A 277 -6.00 10.79 -28.56
C THR A 277 -6.96 10.83 -29.76
N LEU A 278 -8.01 10.02 -29.72
CA LEU A 278 -9.03 9.90 -30.75
C LEU A 278 -10.42 9.98 -30.10
N ASP A 279 -11.35 10.73 -30.70
CA ASP A 279 -12.74 10.73 -30.24
C ASP A 279 -13.46 9.46 -30.73
N ALA A 280 -14.18 8.78 -29.84
CA ALA A 280 -15.01 7.65 -30.22
C ALA A 280 -16.29 8.07 -30.96
N TYR A 281 -16.68 9.34 -30.92
CA TYR A 281 -17.91 9.88 -31.51
C TYR A 281 -19.18 9.18 -31.01
N GLY A 282 -19.19 8.73 -29.75
CA GLY A 282 -20.31 8.02 -29.11
C GLY A 282 -20.64 8.50 -27.69
N GLY A 283 -20.01 9.60 -27.25
CA GLY A 283 -20.07 10.05 -25.85
C GLY A 283 -19.16 9.22 -24.93
N PRO A 284 -19.42 9.24 -23.60
CA PRO A 284 -18.63 8.52 -22.60
C PRO A 284 -18.37 7.05 -22.97
N ILE A 285 -17.11 6.61 -22.79
CA ILE A 285 -16.69 5.23 -23.00
C ILE A 285 -16.70 4.52 -21.65
N TRP A 286 -17.46 3.43 -21.56
CA TRP A 286 -17.58 2.62 -20.34
C TRP A 286 -16.70 1.37 -20.39
N SER A 287 -16.47 0.81 -21.58
CA SER A 287 -15.70 -0.41 -21.75
C SER A 287 -14.91 -0.38 -23.05
N ILE A 288 -13.73 -0.98 -23.01
CA ILE A 288 -12.89 -1.21 -24.18
C ILE A 288 -12.37 -2.65 -24.15
N ALA A 289 -12.36 -3.33 -25.28
CA ALA A 289 -11.89 -4.71 -25.37
C ALA A 289 -11.23 -4.97 -26.73
N SER A 290 -10.11 -5.67 -26.74
CA SER A 290 -9.42 -6.10 -27.96
C SER A 290 -9.79 -7.53 -28.33
N ASN A 291 -9.72 -7.86 -29.62
CA ASN A 291 -9.84 -9.25 -30.06
C ASN A 291 -8.52 -10.02 -29.85
N LYS A 292 -8.61 -11.35 -29.77
CA LYS A 292 -7.45 -12.22 -29.53
C LYS A 292 -6.39 -12.13 -30.64
N GLN A 293 -6.80 -11.83 -31.88
CA GLN A 293 -5.87 -11.63 -33.00
C GLN A 293 -5.13 -10.28 -32.96
N GLY A 294 -5.56 -9.34 -32.13
CA GLY A 294 -4.96 -8.00 -32.04
C GLY A 294 -5.19 -7.11 -33.27
N THR A 295 -6.22 -7.41 -34.05
CA THR A 295 -6.55 -6.65 -35.27
C THR A 295 -7.63 -5.59 -35.05
N HIS A 296 -8.47 -5.75 -34.03
CA HIS A 296 -9.61 -4.86 -33.78
C HIS A 296 -9.76 -4.52 -32.29
N LEU A 297 -10.31 -3.32 -32.06
CA LEU A 297 -10.67 -2.79 -30.76
C LEU A 297 -12.16 -2.45 -30.76
N ALA A 298 -12.90 -2.98 -29.79
CA ALA A 298 -14.31 -2.65 -29.56
C ALA A 298 -14.44 -1.66 -28.42
N VAL A 299 -15.27 -0.64 -28.63
CA VAL A 299 -15.52 0.46 -27.69
C VAL A 299 -17.00 0.54 -27.40
N GLY A 300 -17.37 0.44 -26.11
CA GLY A 300 -18.74 0.47 -25.62
C GLY A 300 -19.09 1.86 -25.15
N CYS A 301 -20.07 2.47 -25.81
CA CYS A 301 -20.41 3.88 -25.61
C CYS A 301 -21.73 4.07 -24.86
N GLU A 302 -21.86 5.25 -24.24
CA GLU A 302 -23.07 5.77 -23.60
C GLU A 302 -24.28 5.82 -24.56
N ASP A 303 -24.05 6.10 -25.85
CA ASP A 303 -25.10 6.22 -26.88
C ASP A 303 -25.75 4.88 -27.28
N GLY A 304 -25.31 3.77 -26.69
CA GLY A 304 -25.80 2.42 -26.95
C GLY A 304 -25.23 1.76 -28.20
N THR A 305 -24.18 2.34 -28.78
CA THR A 305 -23.42 1.70 -29.87
C THR A 305 -22.17 1.01 -29.34
N VAL A 306 -21.84 -0.11 -29.96
CA VAL A 306 -20.49 -0.67 -29.91
C VAL A 306 -19.78 -0.19 -31.18
N LYS A 307 -18.60 0.39 -31.04
CA LYS A 307 -17.82 0.91 -32.16
C LYS A 307 -16.59 0.05 -32.37
N LEU A 308 -16.33 -0.31 -33.62
CA LEU A 308 -15.17 -1.11 -33.99
C LEU A 308 -14.11 -0.22 -34.63
N PHE A 309 -12.88 -0.40 -34.15
CA PHE A 309 -11.70 0.25 -34.68
C PHE A 309 -10.71 -0.82 -35.16
N GLU A 310 -10.26 -0.69 -36.40
CA GLU A 310 -9.16 -1.48 -36.93
C GLU A 310 -7.84 -0.98 -36.35
N VAL A 311 -6.98 -1.90 -35.94
CA VAL A 311 -5.67 -1.60 -35.36
C VAL A 311 -4.61 -1.66 -36.46
N CYS A 312 -4.32 -0.50 -37.07
CA CYS A 312 -3.21 -0.38 -38.03
C CYS A 312 -1.88 -0.11 -37.31
N GLU A 313 -0.75 -0.25 -38.03
CA GLU A 313 0.61 -0.12 -37.47
C GLU A 313 0.83 1.19 -36.67
N SER A 314 0.38 2.33 -37.21
CA SER A 314 0.67 3.65 -36.61
C SER A 314 -0.43 4.18 -35.69
N LYS A 315 -1.69 3.89 -36.03
CA LYS A 315 -2.90 4.40 -35.37
C LYS A 315 -4.07 3.45 -35.56
N ILE A 316 -5.07 3.58 -34.71
CA ILE A 316 -6.37 2.93 -34.90
C ILE A 316 -7.24 3.74 -35.86
N GLN A 317 -8.11 3.08 -36.61
CA GLN A 317 -9.04 3.69 -37.55
C GLN A 317 -10.46 3.23 -37.25
N PHE A 318 -11.43 4.15 -37.27
CA PHE A 318 -12.82 3.79 -37.13
C PHE A 318 -13.27 2.97 -38.34
N GLU A 319 -13.79 1.77 -38.10
CA GLU A 319 -14.28 0.86 -39.14
C GLU A 319 -15.80 1.01 -39.28
N LYS A 320 -16.55 0.71 -38.21
CA LYS A 320 -18.02 0.70 -38.24
C LYS A 320 -18.68 0.77 -36.87
N ASN A 321 -19.96 1.12 -36.87
CA ASN A 321 -20.84 0.98 -35.71
C ASN A 321 -21.59 -0.35 -35.78
N MET A 322 -21.71 -1.02 -34.63
CA MET A 322 -22.66 -2.12 -34.46
C MET A 322 -24.08 -1.57 -34.31
N ALA A 323 -25.08 -2.41 -34.53
CA ALA A 323 -26.49 -2.05 -34.43
C ALA A 323 -26.80 -1.35 -33.09
N LYS A 324 -27.27 -0.11 -33.16
CA LYS A 324 -27.57 0.73 -31.99
C LYS A 324 -28.60 0.07 -31.08
N GLN A 325 -28.30 0.05 -29.78
CA GLN A 325 -29.19 -0.45 -28.73
C GLN A 325 -29.80 0.69 -27.93
N LYS A 326 -30.86 0.38 -27.18
CA LYS A 326 -31.51 1.31 -26.26
C LYS A 326 -30.84 1.19 -24.89
N GLY A 327 -30.05 2.19 -24.52
CA GLY A 327 -29.31 2.22 -23.25
C GLY A 327 -27.81 2.07 -23.46
N ARG A 328 -27.05 2.27 -22.39
CA ARG A 328 -25.58 2.32 -22.38
C ARG A 328 -24.98 0.92 -22.58
N ILE A 329 -23.86 0.84 -23.28
CA ILE A 329 -23.01 -0.34 -23.27
C ILE A 329 -22.07 -0.24 -22.07
N ILE A 330 -22.24 -1.07 -21.05
CA ILE A 330 -21.48 -0.99 -19.79
C ILE A 330 -20.23 -1.86 -19.82
N SER A 331 -20.32 -3.05 -20.41
CA SER A 331 -19.22 -4.01 -20.48
C SER A 331 -19.18 -4.71 -21.82
N LEU A 332 -17.97 -5.09 -22.26
CA LEU A 332 -17.72 -5.77 -23.53
C LEU A 332 -16.78 -6.94 -23.34
N SER A 333 -17.03 -8.02 -24.09
CA SER A 333 -16.09 -9.13 -24.23
C SER A 333 -16.16 -9.72 -25.63
N TRP A 334 -15.00 -9.97 -26.22
CA TRP A 334 -14.87 -10.64 -27.51
C TRP A 334 -14.91 -12.15 -27.33
N HIS A 335 -15.61 -12.83 -28.22
CA HIS A 335 -15.36 -14.25 -28.41
C HIS A 335 -13.95 -14.46 -28.96
N PRO A 336 -13.19 -15.49 -28.52
CA PRO A 336 -11.82 -15.74 -28.99
C PRO A 336 -11.67 -15.89 -30.51
N SER A 337 -12.74 -16.26 -31.25
CA SER A 337 -12.73 -16.29 -32.72
C SER A 337 -12.69 -14.91 -33.38
N GLY A 338 -13.09 -13.84 -32.69
CA GLY A 338 -13.22 -12.49 -33.26
C GLY A 338 -14.51 -12.26 -34.07
N LEU A 339 -15.38 -13.26 -34.22
CA LEU A 339 -16.62 -13.18 -35.02
C LEU A 339 -17.84 -12.68 -34.21
N ARG A 340 -17.70 -12.62 -32.88
CA ARG A 340 -18.78 -12.30 -31.95
C ARG A 340 -18.30 -11.40 -30.83
N ILE A 341 -19.19 -10.52 -30.38
CA ILE A 341 -18.98 -9.66 -29.20
C ILE A 341 -20.20 -9.77 -28.30
N ALA A 342 -19.99 -10.01 -27.00
CA ALA A 342 -21.00 -9.88 -25.97
C ALA A 342 -20.92 -8.47 -25.35
N ALA A 343 -22.08 -7.83 -25.20
CA ALA A 343 -22.23 -6.50 -24.63
C ALA A 343 -23.21 -6.51 -23.47
N GLY A 344 -22.73 -6.22 -22.27
CA GLY A 344 -23.54 -6.05 -21.07
C GLY A 344 -24.18 -4.66 -21.03
N MET A 345 -25.49 -4.62 -20.77
CA MET A 345 -26.30 -3.41 -20.69
C MET A 345 -27.21 -3.47 -19.46
N MET A 346 -28.16 -2.53 -19.36
CA MET A 346 -29.27 -2.64 -18.41
C MET A 346 -30.23 -3.76 -18.84
N ASP A 347 -30.58 -4.64 -17.89
CA ASP A 347 -31.50 -5.78 -17.99
C ASP A 347 -31.15 -6.87 -19.01
N MET A 348 -30.11 -6.72 -19.82
CA MET A 348 -29.81 -7.67 -20.88
C MET A 348 -28.36 -7.68 -21.33
N ILE A 349 -28.00 -8.78 -22.00
CA ILE A 349 -26.75 -8.94 -22.73
C ILE A 349 -27.10 -9.08 -24.20
N ARG A 350 -26.36 -8.39 -25.08
CA ARG A 350 -26.49 -8.50 -26.53
C ARG A 350 -25.27 -9.15 -27.14
N ILE A 351 -25.52 -10.09 -28.03
CA ILE A 351 -24.46 -10.73 -28.83
C ILE A 351 -24.52 -10.13 -30.22
N PHE A 352 -23.39 -9.62 -30.69
CA PHE A 352 -23.25 -9.02 -32.01
C PHE A 352 -22.40 -9.88 -32.93
N ASP A 353 -22.79 -9.96 -34.20
CA ASP A 353 -21.98 -10.47 -35.28
C ASP A 353 -21.05 -9.37 -35.78
N THR A 354 -19.74 -9.56 -35.66
CA THR A 354 -18.73 -8.54 -35.96
C THR A 354 -18.59 -8.26 -37.45
N GLU A 355 -18.87 -9.21 -38.33
CA GLU A 355 -18.82 -9.01 -39.77
C GLU A 355 -20.02 -8.18 -40.25
N ARG A 356 -21.22 -8.62 -39.86
CA ARG A 356 -22.50 -8.03 -40.29
C ARG A 356 -22.87 -6.76 -39.52
N GLY A 357 -22.29 -6.54 -38.34
CA GLY A 357 -22.63 -5.42 -37.46
C GLY A 357 -24.01 -5.53 -36.80
N GLN A 358 -24.67 -6.70 -36.85
CA GLN A 358 -26.04 -6.89 -36.36
C GLN A 358 -26.08 -7.62 -35.02
N SER A 359 -27.14 -7.37 -34.24
CA SER A 359 -27.40 -8.14 -33.02
C SER A 359 -28.00 -9.51 -33.37
N VAL A 360 -27.37 -10.59 -32.93
CA VAL A 360 -27.80 -11.97 -33.18
C VAL A 360 -28.71 -12.46 -32.05
N HIS A 361 -28.23 -12.37 -30.80
CA HIS A 361 -28.95 -12.86 -29.63
C HIS A 361 -29.21 -11.75 -28.60
N ARG A 362 -30.23 -11.97 -27.79
CA ARG A 362 -30.60 -11.15 -26.64
C ARG A 362 -30.82 -12.07 -25.44
N LEU A 363 -29.98 -11.93 -24.42
CA LEU A 363 -30.09 -12.67 -23.16
C LEU A 363 -30.73 -11.73 -22.12
N LEU A 364 -31.88 -12.10 -21.56
CA LEU A 364 -32.57 -11.28 -20.58
C LEU A 364 -32.08 -11.63 -19.17
N VAL A 365 -31.59 -10.63 -18.45
CA VAL A 365 -31.15 -10.78 -17.06
C VAL A 365 -32.34 -10.51 -16.15
N GLU A 366 -32.71 -11.49 -15.33
CA GLU A 366 -33.82 -11.35 -14.38
C GLU A 366 -33.64 -10.14 -13.46
N ARG A 367 -34.73 -9.38 -13.28
CA ARG A 367 -34.80 -8.25 -12.35
C ARG A 367 -34.92 -8.76 -10.92
N GLY A 368 -34.30 -8.07 -9.96
CA GLY A 368 -34.36 -8.45 -8.55
C GLY A 368 -35.80 -8.42 -8.01
N ILE A 369 -36.20 -9.47 -7.29
CA ILE A 369 -37.52 -9.57 -6.64
C ILE A 369 -37.44 -8.88 -5.28
N GLY A 370 -38.02 -7.68 -5.15
CA GLY A 370 -38.07 -6.89 -3.90
C GLY A 370 -39.19 -5.83 -3.93
N THR A 371 -39.71 -5.48 -2.75
CA THR A 371 -41.00 -4.80 -2.48
C THR A 371 -41.12 -3.33 -2.89
N ALA A 372 -40.15 -2.77 -3.60
CA ALA A 372 -40.25 -1.46 -4.21
C ALA A 372 -39.83 -1.57 -5.68
N ARG A 373 -40.82 -1.73 -6.58
CA ARG A 373 -40.71 -1.72 -8.05
C ARG A 373 -39.41 -2.32 -8.60
N SER A 374 -39.42 -3.62 -8.95
CA SER A 374 -38.59 -4.22 -10.03
C SER A 374 -37.35 -3.37 -10.39
N LYS A 375 -36.32 -3.34 -9.55
CA LYS A 375 -35.13 -2.53 -9.82
C LYS A 375 -34.49 -3.05 -11.11
N GLU A 376 -34.20 -2.13 -12.04
CA GLU A 376 -33.44 -2.43 -13.25
C GLU A 376 -32.09 -3.05 -12.85
N CYS A 377 -31.64 -4.06 -13.59
CA CYS A 377 -30.44 -4.82 -13.28
C CYS A 377 -29.30 -4.44 -14.23
N VAL A 378 -28.24 -3.81 -13.72
CA VAL A 378 -27.07 -3.46 -14.52
C VAL A 378 -26.16 -4.68 -14.66
N VAL A 379 -25.76 -5.02 -15.89
CA VAL A 379 -24.69 -5.99 -16.14
C VAL A 379 -23.34 -5.27 -16.18
N TRP A 380 -22.67 -5.23 -15.03
CA TRP A 380 -21.42 -4.49 -14.85
C TRP A 380 -20.23 -5.12 -15.59
N SER A 381 -20.22 -6.45 -15.73
CA SER A 381 -19.12 -7.15 -16.39
C SER A 381 -19.61 -8.39 -17.12
N VAL A 382 -19.00 -8.67 -18.28
CA VAL A 382 -19.22 -9.85 -19.09
C VAL A 382 -17.89 -10.45 -19.53
N VAL A 383 -17.80 -11.76 -19.60
CA VAL A 383 -16.68 -12.51 -20.16
C VAL A 383 -17.21 -13.55 -21.13
N TYR A 384 -16.62 -13.64 -22.32
CA TYR A 384 -17.02 -14.58 -23.37
C TYR A 384 -15.93 -15.63 -23.56
N LEU A 385 -16.23 -16.87 -23.18
CA LEU A 385 -15.32 -18.02 -23.27
C LEU A 385 -15.34 -18.67 -24.67
N SER A 386 -14.32 -19.47 -24.96
CA SER A 386 -14.12 -20.14 -26.25
C SER A 386 -15.09 -21.27 -26.55
N ASP A 387 -15.73 -21.83 -25.53
CA ASP A 387 -16.74 -22.89 -25.63
C ASP A 387 -18.14 -22.35 -26.00
N GLY A 388 -18.31 -21.03 -26.08
CA GLY A 388 -19.61 -20.38 -26.29
C GLY A 388 -20.29 -19.93 -24.99
N THR A 389 -19.72 -20.25 -23.82
CA THR A 389 -20.26 -19.83 -22.53
C THR A 389 -20.00 -18.34 -22.30
N ILE A 390 -21.05 -17.60 -21.92
CA ILE A 390 -20.95 -16.21 -21.49
C ILE A 390 -21.13 -16.15 -19.99
N VAL A 391 -20.21 -15.48 -19.29
CA VAL A 391 -20.29 -15.24 -17.85
C VAL A 391 -20.64 -13.78 -17.61
N SER A 392 -21.64 -13.51 -16.77
CA SER A 392 -22.08 -12.15 -16.46
C SER A 392 -22.17 -11.90 -14.96
N GLY A 393 -21.68 -10.73 -14.52
CA GLY A 393 -21.81 -10.22 -13.16
C GLY A 393 -22.76 -9.03 -13.15
N ASP A 394 -23.74 -9.05 -12.26
CA ASP A 394 -24.81 -8.06 -12.25
C ASP A 394 -24.98 -7.32 -10.90
N SER A 395 -25.73 -6.21 -10.94
CA SER A 395 -26.08 -5.39 -9.77
C SER A 395 -26.96 -6.09 -8.73
N SER A 396 -27.50 -7.28 -9.04
CA SER A 396 -28.24 -8.10 -8.07
C SER A 396 -27.33 -9.04 -7.28
N GLY A 397 -26.02 -8.96 -7.50
CA GLY A 397 -25.02 -9.78 -6.82
C GLY A 397 -24.94 -11.21 -7.33
N LYS A 398 -25.45 -11.45 -8.54
CA LYS A 398 -25.42 -12.76 -9.18
C LYS A 398 -24.31 -12.85 -10.22
N VAL A 399 -23.69 -14.03 -10.28
CA VAL A 399 -22.87 -14.47 -11.41
C VAL A 399 -23.67 -15.50 -12.18
N LYS A 400 -23.87 -15.28 -13.48
CA LYS A 400 -24.72 -16.13 -14.34
C LYS A 400 -23.90 -16.64 -15.53
N MET A 401 -24.09 -17.90 -15.86
CA MET A 401 -23.50 -18.60 -17.00
C MET A 401 -24.58 -18.81 -18.05
N TRP A 402 -24.31 -18.41 -19.28
CA TRP A 402 -25.26 -18.46 -20.40
C TRP A 402 -24.66 -19.23 -21.55
N ASP A 403 -25.50 -19.97 -22.27
CA ASP A 403 -25.11 -20.61 -23.53
C ASP A 403 -25.41 -19.65 -24.70
N GLU A 404 -24.41 -19.35 -25.53
CA GLU A 404 -24.60 -18.50 -26.71
C GLU A 404 -25.51 -19.16 -27.76
N GLN A 405 -25.35 -20.46 -28.02
CA GLN A 405 -26.03 -21.13 -29.13
C GLN A 405 -27.54 -21.13 -28.95
N THR A 406 -27.99 -21.49 -27.75
CA THR A 406 -29.42 -21.49 -27.40
C THR A 406 -29.90 -20.14 -26.87
N GLY A 407 -29.00 -19.28 -26.39
CA GLY A 407 -29.34 -18.03 -25.73
C GLY A 407 -30.02 -18.22 -24.37
N THR A 408 -29.77 -19.35 -23.69
CA THR A 408 -30.43 -19.71 -22.43
C THR A 408 -29.48 -19.63 -21.23
N LEU A 409 -30.05 -19.50 -20.04
CA LEU A 409 -29.30 -19.50 -18.78
C LEU A 409 -28.92 -20.95 -18.42
N ILE A 410 -27.63 -21.23 -18.32
CA ILE A 410 -27.11 -22.53 -17.87
C ILE A 410 -27.19 -22.61 -16.34
N LYS A 411 -26.64 -21.61 -15.65
CA LYS A 411 -26.53 -21.62 -14.18
C LYS A 411 -26.50 -20.21 -13.60
N SER A 412 -27.06 -20.04 -12.41
CA SER A 412 -27.00 -18.78 -11.65
C SER A 412 -26.49 -19.03 -10.24
N HIS A 413 -25.50 -18.25 -9.83
CA HIS A 413 -24.91 -18.26 -8.50
C HIS A 413 -25.19 -16.92 -7.83
N GLN A 414 -25.87 -16.94 -6.68
CA GLN A 414 -26.00 -15.77 -5.82
C GLN A 414 -24.72 -15.65 -4.97
N VAL A 415 -23.89 -14.67 -5.30
CA VAL A 415 -22.57 -14.50 -4.66
C VAL A 415 -22.66 -13.58 -3.46
N THR A 416 -23.37 -12.48 -3.61
CA THR A 416 -23.50 -11.43 -2.60
C THR A 416 -24.86 -10.75 -2.71
N LYS A 417 -25.25 -9.92 -1.73
CA LYS A 417 -26.42 -9.04 -1.82
C LYS A 417 -26.11 -7.71 -2.52
N TRP A 418 -24.84 -7.47 -2.84
CA TRP A 418 -24.32 -6.25 -3.45
C TRP A 418 -23.86 -6.49 -4.88
N ASP A 419 -23.46 -5.45 -5.59
CA ASP A 419 -23.10 -5.53 -7.01
C ASP A 419 -21.84 -6.38 -7.24
N VAL A 420 -21.86 -7.24 -8.27
CA VAL A 420 -20.66 -7.83 -8.88
C VAL A 420 -20.17 -6.86 -9.95
N LEU A 421 -19.02 -6.23 -9.75
CA LEU A 421 -18.56 -5.10 -10.56
C LEU A 421 -17.64 -5.52 -11.72
N THR A 422 -16.88 -6.59 -11.55
CA THR A 422 -15.82 -6.99 -12.49
C THR A 422 -15.65 -8.51 -12.53
N LEU A 423 -15.33 -9.03 -13.71
CA LEU A 423 -15.05 -10.43 -13.96
C LEU A 423 -13.76 -10.56 -14.76
N SER A 424 -13.03 -11.66 -14.54
CA SER A 424 -11.90 -12.07 -15.37
C SER A 424 -11.86 -13.59 -15.46
N ALA A 425 -11.68 -14.11 -16.68
CA ALA A 425 -11.39 -15.52 -16.89
C ALA A 425 -9.88 -15.76 -16.93
N SER A 426 -9.49 -16.96 -16.52
CA SER A 426 -8.13 -17.46 -16.68
C SER A 426 -7.80 -17.69 -18.15
N GLN A 427 -6.51 -17.67 -18.50
CA GLN A 427 -6.05 -17.85 -19.89
C GLN A 427 -6.42 -19.22 -20.48
N ASP A 428 -6.53 -20.24 -19.64
CA ASP A 428 -6.98 -21.59 -19.95
C ASP A 428 -8.50 -21.78 -19.83
N GLU A 429 -9.24 -20.74 -19.44
CA GLU A 429 -10.70 -20.70 -19.29
C GLU A 429 -11.27 -21.77 -18.32
N THR A 430 -10.42 -22.27 -17.41
CA THR A 430 -10.81 -23.23 -16.36
C THR A 430 -11.32 -22.54 -15.09
N SER A 431 -11.04 -21.24 -14.95
CA SER A 431 -11.36 -20.44 -13.77
C SER A 431 -11.90 -19.08 -14.17
N VAL A 432 -12.85 -18.57 -13.38
CA VAL A 432 -13.38 -17.21 -13.49
C VAL A 432 -13.42 -16.58 -12.11
N VAL A 433 -12.92 -15.35 -12.01
CA VAL A 433 -12.91 -14.57 -10.76
C VAL A 433 -13.85 -13.38 -10.88
N ALA A 434 -14.55 -13.09 -9.78
CA ALA A 434 -15.52 -12.01 -9.67
C ALA A 434 -15.16 -11.08 -8.52
N GLY A 435 -15.11 -9.77 -8.78
CA GLY A 435 -14.93 -8.73 -7.76
C GLY A 435 -16.26 -8.05 -7.41
N THR A 436 -16.52 -7.85 -6.12
CA THR A 436 -17.77 -7.26 -5.63
C THR A 436 -17.58 -5.87 -5.03
N SER A 437 -18.67 -5.12 -4.93
CA SER A 437 -18.70 -3.80 -4.27
C SER A 437 -18.45 -3.83 -2.76
N GLU A 438 -18.56 -4.99 -2.10
CA GLU A 438 -18.26 -5.12 -0.66
C GLU A 438 -16.80 -5.57 -0.37
N GLY A 439 -15.92 -5.49 -1.36
CA GLY A 439 -14.50 -5.84 -1.21
C GLY A 439 -14.20 -7.34 -1.28
N THR A 440 -15.16 -8.14 -1.73
CA THR A 440 -15.03 -9.61 -1.81
C THR A 440 -14.65 -10.04 -3.22
N ILE A 441 -13.80 -11.06 -3.31
CA ILE A 441 -13.41 -11.72 -4.55
C ILE A 441 -13.86 -13.17 -4.49
N VAL A 442 -14.55 -13.64 -5.52
CA VAL A 442 -15.07 -15.01 -5.59
C VAL A 442 -14.52 -15.71 -6.82
N GLN A 443 -13.99 -16.92 -6.62
CA GLN A 443 -13.44 -17.76 -7.67
C GLN A 443 -14.40 -18.90 -7.99
N PHE A 444 -14.62 -19.09 -9.29
CA PHE A 444 -15.34 -20.21 -9.88
C PHE A 444 -14.37 -21.06 -10.67
N GLN A 445 -14.51 -22.39 -10.60
CA GLN A 445 -13.74 -23.32 -11.41
C GLN A 445 -14.67 -24.25 -12.18
N PHE A 446 -14.24 -24.62 -13.38
CA PHE A 446 -14.95 -25.57 -14.25
C PHE A 446 -14.42 -26.98 -14.00
N LEU A 447 -15.10 -27.69 -13.09
CA LEU A 447 -14.64 -28.97 -12.56
C LEU A 447 -15.67 -30.08 -12.80
N SER A 448 -15.20 -31.33 -12.89
CA SER A 448 -16.09 -32.49 -12.77
C SER A 448 -16.30 -32.78 -11.28
N MET A 449 -17.56 -32.85 -10.86
CA MET A 449 -17.92 -33.08 -9.44
C MET A 449 -17.98 -34.56 -9.08
N VAL A 450 -17.97 -35.49 -10.04
CA VAL A 450 -18.11 -36.93 -9.81
C VAL A 450 -16.94 -37.69 -10.44
N LEU A 451 -16.20 -38.44 -9.61
CA LEU A 451 -15.13 -39.34 -10.06
C LEU A 451 -15.67 -40.34 -11.08
N GLY A 452 -15.28 -40.18 -12.35
CA GLY A 452 -15.66 -41.06 -13.47
C GLY A 452 -16.72 -40.50 -14.42
N GLN A 453 -17.26 -39.30 -14.18
CA GLN A 453 -18.11 -38.58 -15.14
C GLN A 453 -17.35 -37.41 -15.78
N GLU A 454 -17.52 -37.23 -17.09
CA GLU A 454 -16.91 -36.12 -17.83
C GLU A 454 -17.71 -34.81 -17.74
N ASP A 455 -18.90 -34.83 -17.13
CA ASP A 455 -19.75 -33.65 -16.99
C ASP A 455 -19.09 -32.64 -16.04
N LYS A 456 -18.51 -31.60 -16.64
CA LYS A 456 -17.94 -30.46 -15.92
C LYS A 456 -19.02 -29.40 -15.72
N GLU A 457 -18.99 -28.78 -14.55
CA GLU A 457 -19.85 -27.65 -14.25
C GLU A 457 -19.08 -26.53 -13.55
N TRP A 458 -19.62 -25.32 -13.67
CA TRP A 458 -19.11 -24.17 -12.94
C TRP A 458 -19.54 -24.27 -11.47
N VAL A 459 -18.54 -24.23 -10.59
CA VAL A 459 -18.72 -24.30 -9.14
C VAL A 459 -17.95 -23.17 -8.49
N GLN A 460 -18.57 -22.53 -7.50
CA GLN A 460 -17.89 -21.57 -6.63
C GLN A 460 -16.95 -22.33 -5.68
N THR A 461 -15.64 -22.07 -5.78
CA THR A 461 -14.64 -22.81 -5.00
C THR A 461 -14.07 -22.00 -3.86
N ARG A 462 -13.80 -20.71 -4.07
CA ARG A 462 -13.13 -19.88 -3.07
C ARG A 462 -13.71 -18.48 -2.98
N THR A 463 -13.66 -17.91 -1.79
CA THR A 463 -14.06 -16.53 -1.50
C THR A 463 -12.98 -15.87 -0.64
N PHE A 464 -12.58 -14.66 -1.02
CA PHE A 464 -11.53 -13.90 -0.36
C PHE A 464 -12.03 -12.49 -0.06
N LYS A 465 -11.63 -11.91 1.08
CA LYS A 465 -11.89 -10.51 1.42
C LYS A 465 -10.58 -9.80 1.70
N ASN A 466 -9.95 -9.32 0.63
CA ASN A 466 -8.64 -8.67 0.69
C ASN A 466 -8.72 -7.14 0.66
N HIS A 467 -9.85 -6.62 0.18
CA HIS A 467 -10.13 -5.20 0.04
C HIS A 467 -11.11 -4.72 1.11
N THR A 468 -10.94 -3.47 1.54
CA THR A 468 -11.84 -2.83 2.51
C THR A 468 -13.05 -2.17 1.85
N HIS A 469 -12.93 -1.83 0.56
CA HIS A 469 -13.94 -1.18 -0.26
C HIS A 469 -14.12 -1.94 -1.58
N ASP A 470 -14.96 -1.42 -2.49
CA ASP A 470 -15.28 -1.99 -3.80
C ASP A 470 -14.06 -2.53 -4.56
N VAL A 471 -14.14 -3.76 -5.05
CA VAL A 471 -13.21 -4.29 -6.05
C VAL A 471 -13.69 -3.86 -7.43
N ARG A 472 -13.00 -2.87 -8.02
CA ARG A 472 -13.36 -2.29 -9.33
C ARG A 472 -12.74 -3.03 -10.49
N ALA A 473 -11.60 -3.67 -10.28
CA ALA A 473 -10.89 -4.40 -11.31
C ALA A 473 -10.28 -5.69 -10.75
N VAL A 474 -10.41 -6.78 -11.50
CA VAL A 474 -9.81 -8.08 -11.19
C VAL A 474 -9.23 -8.69 -12.45
N LEU A 475 -8.11 -9.40 -12.30
CA LEU A 475 -7.47 -10.17 -13.37
C LEU A 475 -6.96 -11.49 -12.81
N GLU A 476 -7.23 -12.60 -13.50
CA GLU A 476 -6.54 -13.86 -13.24
C GLU A 476 -5.37 -14.02 -14.21
N ILE A 477 -4.15 -14.00 -13.67
CA ILE A 477 -2.92 -14.33 -14.39
C ILE A 477 -2.51 -15.77 -14.07
N ASN A 478 -1.61 -16.37 -14.86
CA ASN A 478 -1.28 -17.79 -14.76
C ASN A 478 -0.93 -18.30 -13.35
N MET A 479 -0.32 -17.45 -12.52
CA MET A 479 0.12 -17.82 -11.17
C MET A 479 -0.61 -17.09 -10.04
N ALA A 480 -1.48 -16.12 -10.32
CA ALA A 480 -2.07 -15.27 -9.29
C ALA A 480 -3.36 -14.57 -9.73
N ILE A 481 -4.12 -14.09 -8.75
CA ILE A 481 -5.23 -13.15 -8.95
C ILE A 481 -4.73 -11.76 -8.57
N VAL A 482 -4.83 -10.81 -9.48
CA VAL A 482 -4.54 -9.39 -9.24
C VAL A 482 -5.85 -8.64 -9.12
N SER A 483 -6.02 -7.88 -8.05
CA SER A 483 -7.23 -7.09 -7.82
C SER A 483 -6.91 -5.67 -7.35
N GLY A 484 -7.77 -4.74 -7.71
CA GLY A 484 -7.66 -3.33 -7.33
C GLY A 484 -9.03 -2.71 -7.08
N GLY A 485 -9.07 -1.79 -6.12
CA GLY A 485 -10.33 -1.24 -5.65
C GLY A 485 -10.30 0.24 -5.27
N MET A 486 -11.42 0.67 -4.69
CA MET A 486 -11.60 2.01 -4.14
C MET A 486 -10.71 2.27 -2.91
N ASP A 487 -10.21 1.21 -2.28
CA ASP A 487 -9.25 1.27 -1.17
C ASP A 487 -7.80 1.52 -1.61
N THR A 488 -7.60 1.90 -2.88
CA THR A 488 -6.32 2.31 -3.48
C THR A 488 -5.24 1.23 -3.54
N GLN A 489 -5.50 0.04 -2.98
CA GLN A 489 -4.55 -1.06 -2.91
C GLN A 489 -4.58 -1.89 -4.18
N ILE A 490 -3.41 -2.36 -4.61
CA ILE A 490 -3.30 -3.47 -5.55
C ILE A 490 -2.94 -4.72 -4.74
N VAL A 491 -3.74 -5.76 -4.87
CA VAL A 491 -3.51 -7.05 -4.21
C VAL A 491 -3.16 -8.09 -5.25
N MET A 492 -2.04 -8.78 -5.07
CA MET A 492 -1.64 -9.92 -5.89
C MET A 492 -1.66 -11.17 -5.02
N ARG A 493 -2.62 -12.05 -5.27
CA ARG A 493 -2.83 -13.29 -4.52
C ARG A 493 -2.37 -14.50 -5.35
N PRO A 494 -1.28 -15.16 -4.98
CA PRO A 494 -0.83 -16.36 -5.66
C PRO A 494 -1.88 -17.49 -5.64
N LEU A 495 -2.03 -18.21 -6.75
CA LEU A 495 -2.91 -19.36 -6.89
C LEU A 495 -2.16 -20.62 -6.43
N LEU A 496 -2.36 -21.01 -5.17
CA LEU A 496 -1.62 -22.08 -4.51
C LEU A 496 -1.64 -23.42 -5.25
N ASP A 497 -2.72 -23.74 -5.97
CA ASP A 497 -2.85 -25.01 -6.71
C ASP A 497 -2.00 -25.04 -7.99
N LYS A 498 -1.53 -23.88 -8.45
CA LYS A 498 -0.69 -23.71 -9.65
C LYS A 498 0.79 -23.45 -9.30
N ILE A 499 1.17 -23.56 -8.02
CA ILE A 499 2.54 -23.31 -7.54
C ILE A 499 3.15 -24.65 -7.07
N GLU A 500 4.08 -25.20 -7.85
CA GLU A 500 4.71 -26.50 -7.56
C GLU A 500 5.72 -26.44 -6.39
N VAL A 501 6.28 -25.26 -6.10
CA VAL A 501 7.31 -25.09 -5.08
C VAL A 501 6.71 -24.44 -3.83
N LYS A 502 6.78 -25.13 -2.68
CA LYS A 502 6.48 -24.56 -1.35
C LYS A 502 7.52 -23.51 -0.94
N SER A 503 7.55 -22.37 -1.63
CA SER A 503 8.24 -21.15 -1.23
C SER A 503 7.23 -20.20 -0.58
N THR A 504 7.70 -19.26 0.24
CA THR A 504 6.93 -18.15 0.85
C THR A 504 6.26 -17.22 -0.19
N ALA A 505 6.48 -17.48 -1.49
CA ALA A 505 5.65 -17.07 -2.65
C ALA A 505 4.14 -17.44 -2.54
N THR A 506 3.71 -17.98 -1.41
CA THR A 506 2.32 -18.27 -1.01
C THR A 506 1.62 -17.10 -0.29
N THR A 507 2.37 -16.06 0.09
CA THR A 507 1.80 -14.86 0.75
C THR A 507 1.27 -13.88 -0.31
N PHE A 508 0.04 -13.38 -0.14
CA PHE A 508 -0.49 -12.36 -1.06
C PHE A 508 0.24 -11.03 -0.83
N ARG A 509 0.53 -10.32 -1.92
CA ARG A 509 1.23 -9.03 -1.90
C ARG A 509 0.22 -7.89 -1.91
N LYS A 510 0.50 -6.85 -1.14
CA LYS A 510 -0.25 -5.59 -1.15
C LYS A 510 0.67 -4.43 -1.50
N ILE A 511 0.37 -3.78 -2.61
CA ILE A 511 1.07 -2.57 -3.06
C ILE A 511 0.17 -1.39 -2.71
N HIS A 512 0.61 -0.62 -1.71
CA HIS A 512 -0.10 0.57 -1.23
C HIS A 512 0.44 1.83 -1.92
N PHE A 513 1.76 1.93 -2.08
CA PHE A 513 2.41 3.15 -2.55
C PHE A 513 3.22 2.91 -3.83
N PRO A 514 3.42 3.97 -4.65
CA PRO A 514 4.29 3.86 -5.81
C PRO A 514 5.73 3.56 -5.38
N HIS A 515 6.46 2.84 -6.23
CA HIS A 515 7.85 2.45 -5.92
C HIS A 515 8.86 3.60 -6.12
N ARG A 516 8.44 4.74 -6.67
CA ARG A 516 9.27 5.95 -6.80
C ARG A 516 9.35 6.69 -5.47
N SER A 517 10.48 7.35 -5.21
CA SER A 517 10.61 8.22 -4.03
C SER A 517 9.70 9.45 -4.14
N LEU A 518 8.78 9.59 -3.19
CA LEU A 518 7.89 10.76 -3.06
C LEU A 518 8.45 11.83 -2.11
N VAL A 519 9.53 11.49 -1.40
CA VAL A 519 10.17 12.36 -0.42
C VAL A 519 11.61 12.61 -0.84
N SER A 520 12.06 13.85 -0.67
CA SER A 520 13.46 14.24 -0.84
C SER A 520 13.95 15.01 0.38
N CYS A 521 15.22 14.83 0.73
CA CYS A 521 15.82 15.45 1.91
C CYS A 521 17.07 16.26 1.52
N ALA A 522 17.03 17.56 1.81
CA ALA A 522 18.19 18.43 1.73
C ALA A 522 19.03 18.30 3.01
N LYS A 523 20.01 17.39 2.99
CA LYS A 523 20.80 16.98 4.17
C LYS A 523 21.47 18.16 4.92
N LYS A 524 21.98 19.17 4.18
CA LYS A 524 22.69 20.34 4.73
C LYS A 524 21.79 21.28 5.53
N THR A 525 20.54 21.45 5.07
CA THR A 525 19.59 22.40 5.66
C THR A 525 18.56 21.74 6.56
N GLY A 526 18.47 20.40 6.54
CA GLY A 526 17.48 19.63 7.29
C GLY A 526 16.06 19.87 6.81
N VAL A 527 15.88 20.11 5.50
CA VAL A 527 14.57 20.36 4.89
C VAL A 527 14.11 19.12 4.14
N LEU A 528 12.86 18.72 4.37
CA LEU A 528 12.16 17.67 3.65
C LEU A 528 11.24 18.31 2.60
N LEU A 529 11.19 17.68 1.43
CA LEU A 529 10.26 18.02 0.37
C LEU A 529 9.36 16.81 0.16
N PHE A 530 8.07 17.01 0.29
CA PHE A 530 7.05 16.00 0.03
C PHE A 530 6.36 16.28 -1.30
N GLN A 531 6.18 15.23 -2.08
CA GLN A 531 5.52 15.30 -3.37
C GLN A 531 4.14 14.66 -3.29
N TYR A 532 3.11 15.50 -3.33
CA TYR A 532 1.74 15.08 -3.55
C TYR A 532 1.44 15.02 -5.06
N PRO A 533 0.33 14.38 -5.48
CA PRO A 533 -0.06 14.39 -6.88
C PRO A 533 -0.25 15.81 -7.41
N SER A 534 -0.92 16.67 -6.63
CA SER A 534 -1.30 18.03 -7.03
C SER A 534 -0.29 19.11 -6.68
N HIS A 535 0.42 18.98 -5.56
CA HIS A 535 1.26 20.04 -5.01
C HIS A 535 2.56 19.50 -4.38
N LEU A 536 3.43 20.40 -3.94
CA LEU A 536 4.66 20.09 -3.23
C LEU A 536 4.63 20.78 -1.88
N GLU A 537 4.93 20.06 -0.81
CA GLU A 537 5.05 20.65 0.52
C GLU A 537 6.50 20.65 0.98
N LEU A 538 6.94 21.77 1.55
CA LEU A 538 8.28 21.93 2.08
C LEU A 538 8.21 21.97 3.60
N TRP A 539 8.85 21.01 4.24
CA TRP A 539 8.89 20.90 5.69
C TRP A 539 10.30 21.13 6.18
N ARG A 540 10.49 22.20 6.96
CA ARG A 540 11.59 22.28 7.92
C ARG A 540 11.06 21.70 9.23
N LEU A 541 11.89 21.50 10.25
CA LEU A 541 11.39 21.26 11.62
C LEU A 541 10.70 22.55 12.16
N GLY A 542 9.57 22.91 11.55
CA GLY A 542 8.84 24.18 11.57
C GLY A 542 8.16 24.45 10.21
N GLU A 543 6.87 24.82 10.24
CA GLU A 543 5.89 24.80 9.12
C GLU A 543 6.18 25.70 7.91
N SER A 544 5.61 25.35 6.73
CA SER A 544 5.39 26.30 5.62
C SER A 544 4.26 25.87 4.67
N GLU A 545 3.49 26.83 4.16
CA GLU A 545 2.35 26.64 3.24
C GLU A 545 2.74 26.89 1.78
N GLY A 546 2.42 25.95 0.88
CA GLY A 546 2.51 26.18 -0.56
C GLY A 546 1.82 25.09 -1.40
N THR A 547 0.93 25.48 -2.32
CA THR A 547 0.22 24.56 -3.21
C THR A 547 0.63 24.74 -4.68
N GLY A 548 0.91 23.64 -5.38
CA GLY A 548 1.07 23.55 -6.84
C GLY A 548 -0.18 22.97 -7.52
N MET A 549 -0.18 22.88 -8.86
CA MET A 549 -1.22 22.18 -9.64
C MET A 549 -0.62 20.97 -10.40
N PRO A 550 -1.32 19.82 -10.47
CA PRO A 550 -0.90 18.61 -11.17
C PRO A 550 -0.97 18.74 -12.70
N GLY A 551 -0.19 17.93 -13.43
CA GLY A 551 -0.62 17.45 -14.76
C GLY A 551 0.05 18.05 -16.01
N MET A 552 1.11 18.84 -15.87
CA MET A 552 2.00 19.17 -17.00
C MET A 552 3.45 18.87 -16.64
N ALA A 553 4.11 18.01 -17.43
CA ALA A 553 5.56 17.82 -17.37
C ALA A 553 6.25 19.10 -17.87
N SER A 554 6.22 20.13 -17.03
CA SER A 554 6.84 21.43 -17.22
C SER A 554 7.96 21.52 -16.21
N PHE A 555 9.19 21.58 -16.70
CA PHE A 555 10.32 21.85 -15.84
C PHE A 555 10.20 23.27 -15.28
N ARG A 556 10.26 23.38 -13.95
CA ARG A 556 10.23 24.65 -13.23
C ARG A 556 11.35 24.64 -12.20
N LEU A 557 12.04 25.76 -12.09
CA LEU A 557 13.10 25.96 -11.12
C LEU A 557 12.73 27.09 -10.17
N TYR A 558 12.74 26.77 -8.88
CA TYR A 558 12.47 27.70 -7.80
C TYR A 558 13.70 27.80 -6.90
N ARG A 559 13.95 28.99 -6.37
CA ARG A 559 14.96 29.22 -5.35
C ARG A 559 14.27 29.52 -4.03
N LEU A 560 14.73 28.80 -3.01
CA LEU A 560 14.28 28.94 -1.63
C LEU A 560 15.31 29.78 -0.86
N HIS A 561 14.86 30.90 -0.30
CA HIS A 561 15.64 31.71 0.63
C HIS A 561 15.08 31.50 2.04
N CYS A 562 15.83 30.78 2.88
CA CYS A 562 15.46 30.53 4.27
C CYS A 562 16.23 31.48 5.18
N VAL A 563 15.56 32.50 5.74
CA VAL A 563 16.15 33.43 6.73
C VAL A 563 15.22 33.50 7.95
N ASN A 564 15.74 33.23 9.15
CA ASN A 564 15.03 33.34 10.43
C ASN A 564 13.59 32.77 10.41
N ASN A 565 13.46 31.48 10.07
CA ASN A 565 12.19 30.73 9.92
C ASN A 565 11.23 31.18 8.81
N ASN A 566 11.47 32.28 8.11
CA ASN A 566 10.68 32.63 6.93
C ASN A 566 11.31 32.02 5.67
N ILE A 567 10.48 31.33 4.88
CA ILE A 567 10.85 30.73 3.60
C ILE A 567 10.27 31.62 2.50
N SER A 568 11.13 32.29 1.72
CA SER A 568 10.69 32.99 0.51
C SER A 568 11.06 32.20 -0.74
N ILE A 569 10.08 32.05 -1.63
CA ILE A 569 10.21 31.27 -2.87
C ILE A 569 10.29 32.25 -4.05
N THR A 570 11.36 32.15 -4.82
CA THR A 570 11.56 32.96 -6.04
C THR A 570 11.66 32.07 -7.26
N LYS A 571 10.80 32.30 -8.26
CA LYS A 571 10.83 31.53 -9.51
C LYS A 571 11.99 32.02 -10.39
N VAL A 572 12.81 31.09 -10.92
CA VAL A 572 13.84 31.41 -11.91
C VAL A 572 13.16 31.56 -13.28
N SER A 573 13.05 32.79 -13.77
CA SER A 573 12.19 33.13 -14.92
C SER A 573 12.79 32.79 -16.28
N LYS A 574 14.12 32.77 -16.42
CA LYS A 574 14.82 32.44 -17.67
C LYS A 574 15.32 30.99 -17.63
N LEU A 575 14.51 30.08 -18.17
CA LEU A 575 14.90 28.68 -18.37
C LEU A 575 15.12 28.39 -19.87
N PRO A 576 16.18 27.64 -20.24
CA PRO A 576 16.38 27.20 -21.61
C PRO A 576 15.18 26.40 -22.12
N LYS A 577 14.67 26.73 -23.31
CA LYS A 577 13.50 26.03 -23.92
C LYS A 577 13.69 24.52 -24.06
N ILE A 578 14.93 24.06 -24.13
CA ILE A 578 15.27 22.63 -24.23
C ILE A 578 14.94 21.87 -22.94
N LEU A 579 14.89 22.55 -21.79
CA LEU A 579 14.45 21.99 -20.52
C LEU A 579 12.93 22.19 -20.37
N SER A 580 12.15 21.59 -21.27
CA SER A 580 10.69 21.73 -21.24
C SER A 580 10.03 20.65 -20.38
N SER A 581 10.54 19.41 -20.44
CA SER A 581 10.01 18.24 -19.76
C SER A 581 11.15 17.38 -19.16
N ALA A 582 10.86 16.70 -18.05
CA ALA A 582 11.82 15.87 -17.34
C ALA A 582 11.13 14.66 -16.71
N ASN A 583 11.74 13.48 -16.84
CA ASN A 583 11.32 12.27 -16.12
C ASN A 583 12.00 12.16 -14.75
N GLN A 584 13.26 12.60 -14.68
CA GLN A 584 14.04 12.60 -13.45
C GLN A 584 14.95 13.83 -13.40
N ILE A 585 15.17 14.37 -12.20
CA ILE A 585 16.00 15.56 -11.99
C ILE A 585 16.97 15.28 -10.84
N CYS A 586 18.24 15.62 -11.03
CA CYS A 586 19.28 15.47 -10.01
C CYS A 586 20.16 16.73 -9.97
N PHE A 587 20.53 17.19 -8.79
CA PHE A 587 21.48 18.29 -8.62
C PHE A 587 22.88 17.74 -8.33
N SER A 588 23.91 18.48 -8.74
CA SER A 588 25.27 18.22 -8.28
C SER A 588 25.41 18.54 -6.78
N SER A 589 26.33 17.87 -6.09
CA SER A 589 26.55 18.03 -4.63
C SER A 589 26.92 19.48 -4.22
N ASP A 590 27.59 20.20 -5.12
CA ASP A 590 27.96 21.61 -4.98
C ASP A 590 26.85 22.58 -5.42
N SER A 591 25.71 22.08 -5.90
CA SER A 591 24.58 22.86 -6.44
C SER A 591 24.92 23.76 -7.64
N SER A 592 26.05 23.51 -8.31
CA SER A 592 26.48 24.29 -9.49
C SER A 592 25.84 23.82 -10.80
N HIS A 593 25.35 22.58 -10.84
CA HIS A 593 24.72 21.99 -12.02
C HIS A 593 23.41 21.29 -11.67
N VAL A 594 22.49 21.26 -12.64
CA VAL A 594 21.30 20.41 -12.64
C VAL A 594 21.34 19.48 -13.84
N PHE A 595 21.05 18.21 -13.59
CA PHE A 595 20.96 17.14 -14.57
C PHE A 595 19.48 16.82 -14.75
N VAL A 596 19.01 16.94 -15.98
CA VAL A 596 17.60 16.75 -16.35
C VAL A 596 17.52 15.61 -17.34
N ALA A 597 16.94 14.49 -16.92
CA ALA A 597 16.65 13.36 -17.80
C ALA A 597 15.43 13.70 -18.66
N SER A 598 15.66 13.82 -19.96
CA SER A 598 14.62 13.98 -20.97
C SER A 598 13.84 12.69 -21.19
N THR A 599 12.65 12.81 -21.77
CA THR A 599 11.83 11.67 -22.18
C THR A 599 12.49 10.82 -23.26
N CYS A 600 13.43 11.39 -24.03
CA CYS A 600 14.09 10.73 -25.16
C CYS A 600 15.52 10.24 -24.83
N SER A 601 15.70 9.54 -23.71
CA SER A 601 16.97 8.89 -23.30
C SER A 601 18.22 9.78 -23.19
N THR A 602 18.04 11.10 -23.13
CA THR A 602 19.13 12.06 -23.05
C THR A 602 19.16 12.78 -21.72
N VAL A 603 20.35 13.12 -21.24
CA VAL A 603 20.51 13.92 -20.03
C VAL A 603 20.99 15.31 -20.42
N HIS A 604 20.17 16.32 -20.15
CA HIS A 604 20.54 17.71 -20.33
C HIS A 604 21.27 18.21 -19.08
N VAL A 605 22.42 18.83 -19.29
CA VAL A 605 23.23 19.44 -18.22
C VAL A 605 23.03 20.95 -18.30
N ALA A 606 22.59 21.55 -17.21
CA ALA A 606 22.50 23.00 -17.09
C ALA A 606 23.30 23.51 -15.88
N ALA A 607 24.08 24.56 -16.10
CA ALA A 607 24.82 25.27 -15.07
C ALA A 607 23.88 26.25 -14.36
N LEU A 608 23.99 26.27 -13.04
CA LEU A 608 23.24 27.12 -12.14
C LEU A 608 24.15 28.22 -11.60
N SER A 609 23.72 29.46 -11.73
CA SER A 609 24.35 30.61 -11.09
C SER A 609 23.42 31.27 -10.08
N LYS A 610 23.91 32.28 -9.36
CA LYS A 610 23.09 33.09 -8.45
C LYS A 610 21.93 33.80 -9.14
N THR A 611 21.79 33.83 -10.46
CA THR A 611 20.66 34.50 -11.13
C THR A 611 20.13 33.77 -12.36
N GLU A 612 20.91 32.86 -12.95
CA GLU A 612 20.61 32.29 -14.27
C GLU A 612 20.78 30.76 -14.27
N CYS A 613 19.98 30.10 -15.11
CA CYS A 613 20.15 28.71 -15.47
C CYS A 613 20.58 28.64 -16.94
N LYS A 614 21.81 28.23 -17.22
CA LYS A 614 22.36 28.16 -18.58
C LYS A 614 22.52 26.72 -19.02
N PHE A 615 21.99 26.40 -20.19
CA PHE A 615 22.22 25.09 -20.81
C PHE A 615 23.70 24.95 -21.17
N VAL A 616 24.31 23.83 -20.82
CA VAL A 616 25.73 23.54 -21.09
C VAL A 616 25.85 22.52 -22.22
N THR A 617 25.26 21.34 -22.06
CA THR A 617 25.40 20.25 -23.03
C THR A 617 24.30 19.20 -22.87
N THR A 618 24.16 18.34 -23.88
CA THR A 618 23.31 17.14 -23.83
C THR A 618 24.20 15.91 -23.87
N LEU A 619 24.10 15.09 -22.84
CA LEU A 619 24.73 13.78 -22.75
C LEU A 619 23.81 12.76 -23.40
N LYS A 620 24.32 12.08 -24.44
CA LYS A 620 23.61 11.00 -25.13
C LYS A 620 24.22 9.66 -24.76
N SER A 621 23.38 8.62 -24.68
CA SER A 621 23.85 7.25 -24.57
C SER A 621 24.66 6.82 -25.82
N LYS A 622 25.56 5.86 -25.64
CA LYS A 622 26.26 5.17 -26.74
C LYS A 622 25.39 4.15 -27.46
N SER A 623 24.39 3.57 -26.80
CA SER A 623 23.54 2.53 -27.38
C SER A 623 22.55 3.08 -28.41
N GLY A 624 22.27 4.39 -28.37
CA GLY A 624 21.25 5.01 -29.22
C GLY A 624 19.83 4.59 -28.85
N SER A 625 19.64 3.90 -27.72
CA SER A 625 18.32 3.51 -27.23
C SER A 625 17.46 4.75 -26.99
N GLY A 626 16.20 4.74 -27.44
CA GLY A 626 15.25 5.85 -27.30
C GLY A 626 14.47 5.86 -25.98
N GLN A 627 14.79 4.94 -25.06
CA GLN A 627 13.98 4.71 -23.87
C GLN A 627 14.20 5.73 -22.76
N ALA A 628 13.13 6.06 -22.03
CA ALA A 628 13.16 6.98 -20.92
C ALA A 628 14.19 6.59 -19.84
N ILE A 629 14.87 7.60 -19.29
CA ILE A 629 15.71 7.47 -18.09
C ILE A 629 14.83 7.61 -16.85
N HIS A 630 14.85 6.62 -15.96
CA HIS A 630 14.04 6.62 -14.72
C HIS A 630 14.86 6.91 -13.46
N LEU A 631 16.18 6.67 -13.48
CA LEU A 631 17.08 6.94 -12.35
C LEU A 631 18.32 7.75 -12.75
N LEU A 632 18.73 8.65 -11.87
CA LEU A 632 19.96 9.45 -11.97
C LEU A 632 20.70 9.45 -10.63
N ALA A 633 22.02 9.29 -10.66
CA ALA A 633 22.87 9.41 -9.47
C ALA A 633 24.15 10.19 -9.79
N ALA A 634 24.34 11.33 -9.13
CA ALA A 634 25.55 12.15 -9.23
C ALA A 634 26.54 11.80 -8.12
N SER A 635 27.84 11.84 -8.42
CA SER A 635 28.89 11.64 -7.41
C SER A 635 29.03 12.88 -6.51
N GLU A 636 29.43 12.64 -5.25
CA GLU A 636 29.64 13.73 -4.29
C GLU A 636 30.81 14.63 -4.68
N ASP A 637 31.81 14.09 -5.38
CA ASP A 637 32.97 14.82 -5.91
C ASP A 637 32.68 15.60 -7.22
N GLY A 638 31.47 15.47 -7.78
CA GLY A 638 31.04 16.16 -9.00
C GLY A 638 31.69 15.67 -10.29
N LYS A 639 32.43 14.56 -10.28
CA LYS A 639 33.12 14.03 -11.48
C LYS A 639 32.28 13.07 -12.31
N TRP A 640 31.31 12.38 -11.70
CA TRP A 640 30.60 11.28 -12.32
C TRP A 640 29.09 11.46 -12.22
N LEU A 641 28.39 10.99 -13.25
CA LEU A 641 26.93 10.89 -13.29
C LEU A 641 26.55 9.54 -13.86
N ALA A 642 25.72 8.78 -13.16
CA ALA A 642 25.13 7.54 -13.64
C ALA A 642 23.65 7.76 -14.02
N SER A 643 23.21 7.13 -15.10
CA SER A 643 21.80 7.09 -15.52
C SER A 643 21.39 5.65 -15.84
N ALA A 644 20.19 5.25 -15.43
CA ALA A 644 19.56 4.01 -15.90
C ALA A 644 18.30 4.29 -16.70
N ASN A 645 18.07 3.49 -17.73
CA ASN A 645 16.88 3.56 -18.58
C ASN A 645 15.95 2.35 -18.37
N SER A 646 14.76 2.44 -18.95
CA SER A 646 13.75 1.37 -18.94
C SER A 646 14.19 0.08 -19.66
N ALA A 647 15.32 0.10 -20.39
CA ALA A 647 15.90 -1.05 -21.09
C ALA A 647 16.95 -1.78 -20.24
N HIS A 648 17.03 -1.45 -18.95
CA HIS A 648 17.99 -2.00 -17.99
C HIS A 648 19.46 -1.62 -18.29
N GLU A 649 19.70 -0.65 -19.18
CA GLU A 649 21.03 -0.14 -19.49
C GLU A 649 21.43 0.94 -18.50
N ILE A 650 22.70 0.91 -18.08
CA ILE A 650 23.27 1.90 -17.16
C ILE A 650 24.48 2.55 -17.82
N HIS A 651 24.41 3.87 -17.99
CA HIS A 651 25.48 4.67 -18.56
C HIS A 651 26.10 5.57 -17.50
N VAL A 652 27.44 5.59 -17.48
CA VAL A 652 28.21 6.47 -16.60
C VAL A 652 28.91 7.52 -17.44
N TYR A 653 28.66 8.78 -17.12
CA TYR A 653 29.22 9.95 -17.76
C TYR A 653 30.33 10.57 -16.91
N ASN A 654 31.39 11.02 -17.56
CA ASN A 654 32.41 11.85 -16.94
C ASN A 654 32.00 13.32 -17.12
N LEU A 655 31.74 14.01 -16.03
CA LEU A 655 31.27 15.40 -16.00
C LEU A 655 32.38 16.40 -16.34
N THR A 656 33.66 16.06 -16.10
CA THR A 656 34.78 16.92 -16.49
C THR A 656 34.97 16.94 -18.02
N LYS A 657 34.81 15.79 -18.66
CA LYS A 657 34.94 15.63 -20.13
C LYS A 657 33.62 15.81 -20.88
N MET A 658 32.50 15.85 -20.16
CA MET A 658 31.13 15.87 -20.69
C MET A 658 30.87 14.77 -21.74
N LYS A 659 31.36 13.55 -21.47
CA LYS A 659 31.26 12.39 -22.38
C LYS A 659 30.96 11.10 -21.61
N VAL A 660 30.37 10.12 -22.31
CA VAL A 660 30.17 8.77 -21.77
C VAL A 660 31.53 8.13 -21.47
N HIS A 661 31.72 7.69 -20.22
CA HIS A 661 32.92 7.01 -19.75
C HIS A 661 32.84 5.49 -19.95
N CYS A 662 31.74 4.88 -19.49
CA CYS A 662 31.47 3.45 -19.64
C CYS A 662 29.97 3.15 -19.62
N THR A 663 29.62 1.97 -20.11
CA THR A 663 28.31 1.34 -19.97
C THR A 663 28.51 0.13 -19.06
N VAL A 664 27.71 0.02 -18.00
CA VAL A 664 27.74 -1.15 -17.11
C VAL A 664 27.11 -2.34 -17.86
N PRO A 665 27.60 -3.58 -17.70
CA PRO A 665 26.97 -4.74 -18.32
C PRO A 665 25.49 -4.84 -17.95
N VAL A 666 24.64 -5.06 -18.96
CA VAL A 666 23.18 -5.17 -18.78
C VAL A 666 22.86 -6.46 -18.03
N TYR A 667 21.95 -6.36 -17.07
CA TYR A 667 21.42 -7.48 -16.30
C TYR A 667 19.95 -7.72 -16.67
N SER A 668 19.44 -8.92 -16.41
CA SER A 668 18.11 -9.35 -16.86
C SER A 668 16.94 -8.64 -16.20
N SER A 669 17.14 -8.06 -15.01
CA SER A 669 16.10 -7.36 -14.23
C SER A 669 16.36 -5.86 -14.17
N GLY A 670 15.30 -5.05 -14.07
CA GLY A 670 15.41 -3.60 -13.98
C GLY A 670 16.09 -3.07 -12.72
N VAL A 671 16.78 -1.93 -12.83
CA VAL A 671 17.41 -1.27 -11.68
C VAL A 671 16.33 -0.54 -10.87
N SER A 672 16.13 -0.95 -9.63
CA SER A 672 15.14 -0.37 -8.72
C SER A 672 15.71 0.83 -7.95
N ALA A 673 16.99 0.77 -7.57
CA ALA A 673 17.68 1.86 -6.88
C ALA A 673 19.18 1.88 -7.24
N MET A 674 19.77 3.08 -7.30
CA MET A 674 21.22 3.23 -7.47
C MET A 674 21.75 4.43 -6.70
N ALA A 675 23.02 4.38 -6.30
CA ALA A 675 23.74 5.54 -5.76
C ALA A 675 25.25 5.39 -5.99
N ILE A 676 25.96 6.52 -6.11
CA ILE A 676 27.42 6.54 -6.18
C ILE A 676 28.00 6.74 -4.78
N HIS A 677 28.93 5.88 -4.40
CA HIS A 677 29.57 5.91 -3.10
C HIS A 677 30.42 7.19 -2.94
N PRO A 678 30.28 7.95 -1.83
CA PRO A 678 30.88 9.27 -1.68
C PRO A 678 32.41 9.29 -1.60
N THR A 679 33.05 8.24 -1.05
CA THR A 679 34.52 8.16 -0.93
C THR A 679 35.18 7.34 -2.03
N THR A 680 34.67 6.15 -2.35
CA THR A 680 35.26 5.24 -3.36
C THR A 680 34.85 5.55 -4.79
N ASN A 681 33.80 6.36 -5.02
CA ASN A 681 33.19 6.58 -6.33
C ASN A 681 32.69 5.30 -7.03
N ASN A 682 32.52 4.20 -6.30
CA ASN A 682 31.89 3.00 -6.85
C ASN A 682 30.38 3.23 -7.02
N LEU A 683 29.81 2.68 -8.08
CA LEU A 683 28.37 2.69 -8.32
C LEU A 683 27.75 1.45 -7.66
N PHE A 684 26.84 1.67 -6.72
CA PHE A 684 26.05 0.60 -6.10
C PHE A 684 24.66 0.55 -6.73
N MET A 685 24.23 -0.65 -7.12
CA MET A 685 23.00 -0.87 -7.89
C MET A 685 22.22 -2.02 -7.25
N VAL A 686 20.91 -1.83 -7.13
CA VAL A 686 19.95 -2.84 -6.71
C VAL A 686 18.94 -3.06 -7.82
N HIS A 687 18.72 -4.32 -8.17
CA HIS A 687 17.75 -4.71 -9.18
C HIS A 687 16.41 -5.12 -8.56
N ALA A 688 15.35 -5.14 -9.38
CA ALA A 688 13.99 -5.47 -8.95
C ALA A 688 13.86 -6.92 -8.45
N ASP A 689 14.68 -7.83 -8.98
CA ASP A 689 14.92 -9.19 -8.45
C ASP A 689 15.77 -9.24 -7.17
N GLN A 690 16.03 -8.09 -6.55
CA GLN A 690 16.70 -7.91 -5.27
C GLN A 690 18.20 -8.24 -5.29
N GLN A 691 18.78 -8.42 -6.47
CA GLN A 691 20.22 -8.60 -6.64
C GLN A 691 20.99 -7.31 -6.37
N LEU A 692 22.20 -7.47 -5.83
CA LEU A 692 23.09 -6.38 -5.44
C LEU A 692 24.37 -6.42 -6.28
N PHE A 693 24.72 -5.28 -6.86
CA PHE A 693 25.95 -5.11 -7.61
C PHE A 693 26.70 -3.85 -7.17
N GLU A 694 28.02 -3.96 -7.14
CA GLU A 694 28.90 -2.81 -6.94
C GLU A 694 29.92 -2.78 -8.09
N TYR A 695 29.97 -1.65 -8.79
CA TYR A 695 30.78 -1.46 -9.98
C TYR A 695 31.78 -0.32 -9.79
N SER A 696 33.06 -0.62 -9.99
CA SER A 696 34.11 0.39 -9.95
C SER A 696 34.10 1.21 -11.23
N ILE A 697 33.71 2.49 -11.14
CA ILE A 697 33.65 3.40 -12.28
C ILE A 697 35.04 3.64 -12.88
N GLU A 698 36.06 3.75 -12.03
CA GLU A 698 37.44 4.01 -12.46
C GLU A 698 38.05 2.81 -13.18
N GLN A 699 37.91 1.61 -12.59
CA GLN A 699 38.48 0.37 -13.13
C GLN A 699 37.59 -0.30 -14.19
N LYS A 700 36.34 0.16 -14.37
CA LYS A 700 35.35 -0.39 -15.32
C LYS A 700 35.07 -1.88 -15.13
N GLN A 701 35.03 -2.33 -13.89
CA GLN A 701 34.75 -3.72 -13.54
C GLN A 701 33.95 -3.82 -12.24
N TYR A 702 33.24 -4.93 -12.07
CA TYR A 702 32.61 -5.27 -10.79
C TYR A 702 33.66 -5.40 -9.68
N THR A 703 33.34 -4.92 -8.48
CA THR A 703 34.23 -5.02 -7.32
C THR A 703 34.35 -6.47 -6.87
N ASP A 704 35.39 -6.78 -6.10
CA ASP A 704 35.56 -8.13 -5.52
C ASP A 704 34.42 -8.50 -4.58
N TRP A 705 33.85 -7.51 -3.87
CA TRP A 705 32.65 -7.71 -3.06
C TRP A 705 31.45 -8.11 -3.91
N SER A 706 31.21 -7.44 -5.04
CA SER A 706 30.13 -7.80 -5.96
C SER A 706 30.30 -9.21 -6.52
N ARG A 707 31.54 -9.59 -6.91
CA ARG A 707 31.84 -10.95 -7.39
C ARG A 707 31.62 -12.00 -6.30
N LEU A 708 31.95 -11.68 -5.06
CA LEU A 708 31.72 -12.56 -3.90
C LEU A 708 30.23 -12.78 -3.65
N VAL A 709 29.42 -11.72 -3.69
CA VAL A 709 27.96 -11.80 -3.54
C VAL A 709 27.35 -12.69 -4.62
N GLN A 710 27.75 -12.48 -5.88
CA GLN A 710 27.21 -13.26 -7.00
C GLN A 710 27.67 -14.72 -7.00
N ARG A 711 28.88 -15.01 -6.49
CA ARG A 711 29.39 -16.38 -6.35
C ARG A 711 28.70 -17.16 -5.22
N ASN A 712 28.46 -16.52 -4.08
CA ASN A 712 27.89 -17.18 -2.91
C ASN A 712 26.36 -17.19 -2.93
N GLY A 713 25.74 -16.32 -3.73
CA GLY A 713 24.32 -16.04 -3.66
C GLY A 713 23.96 -15.17 -2.44
N LEU A 714 22.75 -14.64 -2.48
CA LEU A 714 22.14 -13.92 -1.36
C LEU A 714 21.31 -14.91 -0.52
N HIS A 715 21.18 -14.60 0.76
CA HIS A 715 20.39 -15.40 1.70
C HIS A 715 18.94 -15.54 1.21
N PHE A 716 18.32 -16.73 1.32
CA PHE A 716 16.96 -16.95 0.79
C PHE A 716 15.91 -15.95 1.34
N LEU A 717 15.93 -15.66 2.65
CA LEU A 717 15.07 -14.63 3.27
C LEU A 717 15.31 -13.21 2.74
N TRP A 718 16.47 -12.93 2.15
CA TRP A 718 16.68 -11.70 1.40
C TRP A 718 15.85 -11.79 0.12
N LEU A 719 16.06 -12.79 -0.73
CA LEU A 719 15.39 -12.92 -2.02
C LEU A 719 13.85 -13.08 -1.93
N GLU A 720 13.33 -13.56 -0.80
CA GLU A 720 11.89 -13.74 -0.57
C GLU A 720 11.10 -12.44 -0.31
N ARG A 721 11.72 -11.26 -0.35
CA ARG A 721 10.97 -10.03 -0.06
C ARG A 721 9.85 -9.76 -1.07
N ASP A 722 8.83 -9.07 -0.57
CA ASP A 722 7.65 -8.73 -1.36
C ASP A 722 7.77 -7.40 -2.08
N THR A 723 8.73 -6.57 -1.68
CA THR A 723 8.94 -5.23 -2.23
C THR A 723 10.37 -5.00 -2.69
N PRO A 724 10.56 -4.30 -3.83
CA PRO A 724 11.86 -3.90 -4.33
C PRO A 724 12.47 -2.82 -3.42
N VAL A 725 13.80 -2.75 -3.40
CA VAL A 725 14.52 -1.66 -2.72
C VAL A 725 14.30 -0.36 -3.50
N THR A 726 13.82 0.67 -2.85
CA THR A 726 13.44 1.95 -3.49
C THR A 726 14.53 3.02 -3.35
N ASN A 727 15.45 2.87 -2.38
CA ASN A 727 16.54 3.84 -2.19
C ASN A 727 17.82 3.21 -1.63
N VAL A 728 18.95 3.82 -2.00
CA VAL A 728 20.29 3.50 -1.48
C VAL A 728 20.96 4.77 -0.99
N THR A 729 21.52 4.73 0.22
CA THR A 729 22.32 5.83 0.78
C THR A 729 23.56 5.29 1.50
N PHE A 730 24.57 6.14 1.71
CA PHE A 730 25.82 5.75 2.35
C PHE A 730 26.05 6.52 3.65
N SER A 731 26.68 5.87 4.64
CA SER A 731 27.11 6.53 5.86
C SER A 731 28.43 7.29 5.65
N ARG A 732 28.47 8.57 6.04
CA ARG A 732 29.72 9.36 5.99
C ARG A 732 30.75 8.97 7.05
N LYS A 733 30.32 8.50 8.24
CA LYS A 733 31.24 8.06 9.30
C LYS A 733 31.90 6.72 9.00
N ASN A 734 31.16 5.80 8.37
CA ASN A 734 31.70 4.49 8.00
C ASN A 734 31.41 4.23 6.52
N PRO A 735 32.42 4.34 5.64
CA PRO A 735 32.23 4.09 4.21
C PRO A 735 31.88 2.63 3.89
N ALA A 736 32.11 1.69 4.82
CA ALA A 736 31.66 0.31 4.61
C ALA A 736 30.16 0.10 4.85
N HIS A 737 29.45 1.11 5.38
CA HIS A 737 28.02 1.03 5.70
C HIS A 737 27.15 1.58 4.57
N ILE A 738 26.41 0.68 3.95
CA ILE A 738 25.41 0.97 2.92
C ILE A 738 24.03 0.83 3.56
N VAL A 739 23.20 1.85 3.40
CA VAL A 739 21.85 1.89 3.96
C VAL A 739 20.84 1.78 2.82
N LEU A 740 19.99 0.77 2.92
CA LEU A 740 18.96 0.42 1.96
C LEU A 740 17.60 0.46 2.64
N HIS A 741 16.57 0.81 1.90
CA HIS A 741 15.21 0.63 2.37
C HIS A 741 14.25 0.24 1.24
N ASP A 742 13.24 -0.53 1.61
CA ASP A 742 12.05 -0.80 0.82
C ASP A 742 10.81 -0.33 1.61
N MET A 743 9.61 -0.68 1.14
CA MET A 743 8.36 -0.25 1.77
C MET A 743 8.14 -0.82 3.19
N TYR A 744 8.70 -1.98 3.51
CA TYR A 744 8.44 -2.71 4.77
C TYR A 744 9.70 -2.95 5.60
N MET A 745 10.86 -2.55 5.10
CA MET A 745 12.14 -2.95 5.64
C MET A 745 13.21 -1.87 5.48
N PHE A 746 14.01 -1.77 6.52
CA PHE A 746 15.23 -0.97 6.56
C PHE A 746 16.44 -1.89 6.78
N CYS A 747 17.48 -1.76 5.95
CA CYS A 747 18.70 -2.60 6.03
C CYS A 747 19.96 -1.74 6.05
N VAL A 748 20.90 -2.09 6.93
CA VAL A 748 22.29 -1.63 6.86
C VAL A 748 23.18 -2.80 6.47
N ILE A 749 23.89 -2.67 5.35
CA ILE A 749 24.91 -3.62 4.91
C ILE A 749 26.27 -3.10 5.37
N ASP A 750 26.97 -3.90 6.16
CA ASP A 750 28.37 -3.68 6.52
C ASP A 750 29.29 -4.55 5.66
N GLN A 751 29.99 -3.92 4.72
CA GLN A 751 30.89 -4.60 3.79
C GLN A 751 32.12 -5.23 4.47
N THR A 752 32.42 -4.88 5.73
CA THR A 752 33.56 -5.46 6.47
C THR A 752 33.26 -6.84 7.07
N LEU A 753 31.98 -7.20 7.16
CA LEU A 753 31.52 -8.46 7.75
C LEU A 753 31.25 -9.53 6.68
N PRO A 754 31.31 -10.82 7.04
CA PRO A 754 31.00 -11.90 6.10
C PRO A 754 29.53 -11.90 5.68
N LEU A 755 29.27 -12.43 4.48
CA LEU A 755 27.92 -12.64 3.99
C LEU A 755 27.18 -13.69 4.85
N PRO A 756 25.87 -13.53 5.08
CA PRO A 756 25.08 -14.49 5.84
C PRO A 756 24.97 -15.82 5.10
N ASN A 757 25.05 -16.91 5.85
CA ASN A 757 24.80 -18.27 5.35
C ASN A 757 23.36 -18.71 5.67
N ASP A 758 22.88 -19.81 5.10
CA ASP A 758 21.49 -20.28 5.26
C ASP A 758 21.09 -20.61 6.71
N LYS A 759 22.07 -20.80 7.61
CA LYS A 759 21.86 -21.06 9.03
C LYS A 759 21.84 -19.77 9.87
N SER A 760 22.10 -18.62 9.27
CA SER A 760 22.18 -17.34 9.96
C SER A 760 20.79 -16.83 10.34
N GLN A 761 20.62 -16.36 11.57
CA GLN A 761 19.40 -15.65 11.95
C GLN A 761 19.38 -14.27 11.30
N PHE A 762 18.72 -14.18 10.14
CA PHE A 762 18.71 -12.97 9.31
C PHE A 762 17.94 -11.81 9.94
N PHE A 763 16.85 -12.13 10.66
CA PHE A 763 15.99 -11.16 11.36
C PHE A 763 16.25 -11.17 12.87
N ASN A 764 15.94 -10.04 13.52
CA ASN A 764 16.04 -9.84 14.98
C ASN A 764 17.47 -9.61 15.52
N GLN A 765 18.09 -8.51 15.09
CA GLN A 765 19.39 -8.04 15.59
C GLN A 765 19.37 -7.67 17.09
N LEU A 766 18.19 -7.52 17.72
CA LEU A 766 18.06 -7.30 19.16
C LEU A 766 18.44 -8.56 19.95
N THR A 767 18.08 -9.75 19.46
CA THR A 767 18.53 -11.03 20.03
C THR A 767 20.05 -11.22 19.91
N LEU A 768 20.68 -10.70 18.84
CA LEU A 768 22.14 -10.70 18.72
C LEU A 768 22.80 -9.76 19.73
N ARG A 769 22.12 -8.68 20.15
CA ARG A 769 22.63 -7.75 21.17
C ARG A 769 22.63 -8.35 22.57
N SER A 770 21.66 -9.22 22.90
CA SER A 770 21.58 -9.89 24.21
C SER A 770 22.61 -11.02 24.39
N LEU A 771 23.25 -11.50 23.33
CA LEU A 771 24.27 -12.54 23.40
C LEU A 771 25.64 -12.02 23.90
N PRO A 772 26.46 -12.86 24.55
CA PRO A 772 27.84 -12.54 24.93
C PRO A 772 28.70 -12.11 23.73
N GLU A 773 29.69 -11.23 23.95
CA GLU A 773 30.46 -10.58 22.87
C GLU A 773 31.17 -11.57 21.91
N LYS A 774 31.67 -12.69 22.44
CA LYS A 774 32.35 -13.74 21.66
C LYS A 774 31.39 -14.45 20.69
N GLU A 775 30.16 -14.74 21.16
CA GLU A 775 29.13 -15.33 20.31
C GLU A 775 28.55 -14.32 19.31
N ARG A 776 28.44 -13.05 19.72
CA ARG A 776 27.98 -11.96 18.86
C ARG A 776 28.87 -11.75 17.65
N LYS A 777 30.21 -11.76 17.84
CA LYS A 777 31.18 -11.66 16.73
C LYS A 777 31.15 -12.89 15.82
N SER A 778 30.90 -14.08 16.37
CA SER A 778 30.80 -15.31 15.59
C SER A 778 29.52 -15.40 14.76
N LYS A 779 28.41 -14.80 15.23
CA LYS A 779 27.10 -14.82 14.56
C LYS A 779 26.80 -13.55 13.76
N SER A 780 27.68 -12.55 13.79
CA SER A 780 27.50 -11.30 13.05
C SER A 780 27.79 -11.47 11.56
N HIS A 781 26.83 -11.09 10.73
CA HIS A 781 26.96 -11.01 9.28
C HIS A 781 26.71 -9.57 8.77
N ALA A 782 27.03 -9.35 7.49
CA ALA A 782 26.96 -8.06 6.81
C ALA A 782 25.59 -7.38 6.86
N PHE A 783 24.50 -8.13 6.73
CA PHE A 783 23.14 -7.58 6.67
C PHE A 783 22.57 -7.30 8.06
N LYS A 784 22.09 -6.07 8.31
CA LYS A 784 21.39 -5.68 9.54
C LYS A 784 19.98 -5.21 9.18
N VAL A 785 19.03 -6.13 9.27
CA VAL A 785 17.66 -5.92 8.78
C VAL A 785 16.69 -5.59 9.91
N CYS A 786 15.87 -4.57 9.69
CA CYS A 786 14.86 -4.05 10.60
C CYS A 786 13.49 -4.00 9.90
N LYS A 787 12.50 -4.71 10.47
CA LYS A 787 11.11 -4.80 9.95
C LYS A 787 10.07 -4.23 10.93
N THR A 788 10.49 -3.48 11.95
CA THR A 788 9.57 -2.89 12.94
C THR A 788 8.66 -1.81 12.34
N TYR A 789 8.95 -1.34 11.13
CA TYR A 789 8.19 -0.30 10.47
C TYR A 789 7.23 -0.91 9.43
N LYS A 790 5.93 -0.65 9.57
CA LYS A 790 4.90 -1.20 8.67
C LYS A 790 4.91 -0.57 7.28
N GLU A 791 5.09 0.75 7.13
CA GLU A 791 5.01 1.41 5.82
C GLU A 791 5.99 2.59 5.73
N LEU A 792 7.15 2.33 5.12
CA LEU A 792 8.23 3.29 4.95
C LEU A 792 8.17 3.89 3.54
N LEU A 793 7.95 5.20 3.46
CA LEU A 793 7.98 5.92 2.18
C LEU A 793 9.40 6.39 1.83
N PHE A 794 10.18 6.76 2.84
CA PHE A 794 11.55 7.18 2.66
C PHE A 794 12.34 7.03 3.95
N ALA A 795 13.53 6.45 3.84
CA ALA A 795 14.60 6.58 4.83
C ALA A 795 15.83 7.24 4.20
N GLY A 796 16.37 8.24 4.90
CA GLY A 796 17.58 8.94 4.50
C GLY A 796 18.44 9.34 5.70
N LEU A 797 19.75 9.39 5.46
CA LEU A 797 20.72 9.89 6.45
C LEU A 797 20.91 11.41 6.30
N MET A 798 20.75 12.15 7.40
CA MET A 798 21.06 13.57 7.52
C MET A 798 22.56 13.80 7.80
N GLU A 799 23.05 15.04 7.70
CA GLU A 799 24.48 15.36 7.92
C GLU A 799 24.95 15.11 9.36
N ASP A 800 24.06 15.26 10.34
CA ASP A 800 24.30 14.93 11.75
C ASP A 800 24.25 13.41 12.03
N GLN A 801 24.06 12.59 10.99
CA GLN A 801 23.81 11.16 11.05
C GLN A 801 22.54 10.74 11.79
N SER A 802 21.63 11.67 12.03
CA SER A 802 20.27 11.29 12.32
C SER A 802 19.62 10.72 11.06
N MET A 803 18.73 9.77 11.25
CA MET A 803 18.02 9.08 10.18
C MET A 803 16.61 9.63 10.14
N SER A 804 16.22 10.26 9.03
CA SER A 804 14.85 10.68 8.83
C SER A 804 14.09 9.58 8.12
N ASN A 805 13.06 9.07 8.80
CA ASN A 805 12.14 8.07 8.25
C ASN A 805 10.75 8.70 8.16
N SER A 806 10.23 8.83 6.95
CA SER A 806 8.85 9.27 6.71
C SER A 806 7.93 8.07 6.51
N PHE A 807 6.84 8.07 7.25
CA PHE A 807 5.78 7.07 7.26
C PHE A 807 4.45 7.77 6.98
N VAL A 808 3.45 6.99 6.60
CA VAL A 808 2.06 7.44 6.52
C VAL A 808 1.44 7.43 7.93
N PRO A 809 0.59 8.41 8.28
CA PRO A 809 -0.22 8.32 9.48
C PRO A 809 -1.15 7.11 9.37
N SER A 810 -1.04 6.18 10.32
CA SER A 810 -1.83 4.94 10.39
C SER A 810 -3.27 5.19 10.77
#